data_AF-A0A2J6X7U3-F1
#
_entry.id   AF-A0A2J6X7U3-F1
#
_cell.length_a   1.000
_cell.length_b   1.000
_cell.length_c   1.000
_cell.angle_alpha   90.00
_cell.angle_beta   90.00
_cell.angle_gamma   90.00
#
_symmetry.space_group_name_H-M   'P 1'
#
loop_
_entity.id
_entity.type
_entity.pdbx_description
1 polymer ?
#
loop_
_entity_poly.entity_id
_entity_poly.type
_entity_poly.pdbx_seq_one_letter_code
_entity_poly.pdbx_strand_id
1 'polypeptide(L)'
;MSVEKLRKLLLLERKRGYKNDSVIGGFDKFVLDFIDRTVDSKKNELLKIFLNYNSLPLEKRKEVISKAFEILDEVKLNDNEQGKEESEVKRNTYSETSVENRIKLSDLFTPVQFVKGVGPEIAKKLKKLNIETVYDLLYYFPRAYLDLRNVKKIYSLKNGEAALLKVKIVSVQERKGKLNIVSVLGTDGTGYIVATWFNQPYLKNILKEGMEIFLFGKVQFSYGKWEMPSPDYEIPQEGKELINTLRIAPVYSLTEGLSQKILRNKLINLIENTGSKLFDYVDEEILQRRNMVSLDYAISNIHFPQSFESLKKAKERLIFNELFELQYILGRRKHLIEESEGYRFVIKNEYIDEFNALIPFELTIDQKKVIQDIIDDLTSGHPMNRLLHGDVGSGKTIVALFSLFIAYKNGYQSVMMSPTEILAEQTFKTASTIFKNTPIELALLTSSTSSRKRKEILEGLEKHKTDMVFGTHALIEESVKFAELGLIVVDEQHRFGVLQRGSLKEKAIIPHTLVMSATPIPRTLALTLYGDLNVSVIKELPKGRIPVITRVFYNEEELAYRHVREELDKGHKAYVVCPLIEDSESLDAQSVEKVYERLAQNHLKGYKIAKLHGGMSGKEKTQVMEDFRNGKYQILVSTTVVEVGVDVKDATVIVIEDADRFGLATLHQLRGRVGRSNLQSYCFLITRNPSKDAIERLNILEKTNNGFEVAEFDLRLRGPGEIFGTKQSGLPDFKITTLVGEMDMKILEIAREEALNLLSGNTKYDPEKLKEFYKLLSIKYKNKIPLIEVA
;
A
#
# COMPACT_ATOMS: atom_id res chain seq x y z
N MET A 1 -52.91 10.32 -8.78
CA MET A 1 -51.53 9.83 -8.62
C MET A 1 -51.03 9.45 -10.00
N SER A 2 -50.06 10.19 -10.56
CA SER A 2 -50.10 10.56 -11.99
C SER A 2 -49.59 9.52 -12.99
N VAL A 3 -50.33 9.39 -14.10
CA VAL A 3 -49.96 8.76 -15.39
C VAL A 3 -48.54 9.15 -15.84
N GLU A 4 -48.10 10.35 -15.50
CA GLU A 4 -46.72 10.83 -15.78
C GLU A 4 -45.63 10.00 -15.10
N LYS A 5 -45.89 9.44 -13.91
CA LYS A 5 -44.90 8.62 -13.21
C LYS A 5 -44.68 7.28 -13.92
N LEU A 6 -45.75 6.65 -14.42
CA LEU A 6 -45.66 5.44 -15.25
C LEU A 6 -44.97 5.74 -16.58
N ARG A 7 -45.27 6.90 -17.21
CA ARG A 7 -44.61 7.35 -18.44
C ARG A 7 -43.09 7.53 -18.26
N LYS A 8 -42.65 8.14 -17.16
CA LYS A 8 -41.22 8.29 -16.83
C LYS A 8 -40.51 6.94 -16.67
N LEU A 9 -41.18 5.96 -16.09
CA LEU A 9 -40.65 4.61 -15.92
C LEU A 9 -40.54 3.85 -17.25
N LEU A 10 -41.55 3.95 -18.12
CA LEU A 10 -41.49 3.37 -19.48
C LEU A 10 -40.36 3.99 -20.30
N LEU A 11 -40.11 5.29 -20.16
CA LEU A 11 -38.98 5.97 -20.81
C LEU A 11 -37.62 5.49 -20.27
N LEU A 12 -37.53 5.25 -18.95
CA LEU A 12 -36.32 4.73 -18.31
C LEU A 12 -35.98 3.31 -18.80
N GLU A 13 -36.99 2.45 -18.90
CA GLU A 13 -36.85 1.09 -19.42
C GLU A 13 -36.46 1.07 -20.91
N ARG A 14 -37.02 1.99 -21.71
CA ARG A 14 -36.60 2.22 -23.11
C ARG A 14 -35.14 2.67 -23.20
N LYS A 15 -34.68 3.59 -22.33
CA LYS A 15 -33.29 4.05 -22.29
C LYS A 15 -32.30 2.96 -21.87
N ARG A 16 -32.72 2.00 -21.04
CA ARG A 16 -31.90 0.87 -20.59
C ARG A 16 -31.96 -0.37 -21.49
N GLY A 17 -32.65 -0.27 -22.62
CA GLY A 17 -32.68 -1.34 -23.62
C GLY A 17 -33.59 -2.51 -23.26
N TYR A 18 -34.71 -2.28 -22.55
CA TYR A 18 -35.78 -3.26 -22.35
C TYR A 18 -35.39 -4.51 -21.54
N LYS A 19 -34.42 -4.37 -20.63
CA LYS A 19 -33.77 -5.48 -19.89
C LYS A 19 -34.48 -5.92 -18.62
N ASN A 20 -35.61 -5.29 -18.26
CA ASN A 20 -36.35 -5.47 -17.03
C ASN A 20 -35.59 -5.04 -15.75
N ASP A 21 -34.57 -4.17 -15.89
CA ASP A 21 -33.63 -3.77 -14.83
C ASP A 21 -33.68 -2.26 -14.48
N SER A 22 -34.66 -1.53 -15.02
CA SER A 22 -34.83 -0.11 -14.70
C SER A 22 -35.27 0.16 -13.25
N VAL A 23 -35.77 -0.87 -12.56
CA VAL A 23 -36.18 -0.80 -11.15
C VAL A 23 -35.65 -2.01 -10.40
N ILE A 24 -35.18 -1.80 -9.16
CA ILE A 24 -34.73 -2.86 -8.25
C ILE A 24 -35.89 -3.83 -8.00
N GLY A 25 -35.68 -5.13 -8.26
CA GLY A 25 -36.72 -6.17 -8.13
C GLY A 25 -37.45 -6.54 -9.44
N GLY A 26 -37.16 -5.86 -10.55
CA GLY A 26 -37.75 -6.11 -11.86
C GLY A 26 -38.76 -5.03 -12.27
N PHE A 27 -38.59 -4.47 -13.47
CA PHE A 27 -39.49 -3.43 -14.00
C PHE A 27 -40.94 -3.91 -14.12
N ASP A 28 -41.15 -5.12 -14.60
CA ASP A 28 -42.47 -5.76 -14.76
C ASP A 28 -43.25 -5.88 -13.45
N LYS A 29 -42.61 -6.37 -12.38
CA LYS A 29 -43.24 -6.51 -11.07
C LYS A 29 -43.61 -5.16 -10.48
N PHE A 30 -42.74 -4.16 -10.64
CA PHE A 30 -43.00 -2.81 -10.17
C PHE A 30 -44.17 -2.17 -10.95
N VAL A 31 -44.21 -2.34 -12.27
CA VAL A 31 -45.28 -1.81 -13.12
C VAL A 31 -46.62 -2.48 -12.80
N LEU A 32 -46.65 -3.80 -12.58
CA LEU A 32 -47.87 -4.52 -12.19
C LEU A 32 -48.41 -4.07 -10.83
N ASP A 33 -47.56 -3.91 -9.82
CA ASP A 33 -47.95 -3.37 -8.50
C ASP A 33 -48.38 -1.89 -8.59
N PHE A 34 -47.77 -1.11 -9.48
CA PHE A 34 -48.15 0.28 -9.74
C PHE A 34 -49.53 0.37 -10.41
N ILE A 35 -49.78 -0.43 -11.46
CA ILE A 35 -51.07 -0.48 -12.16
C ILE A 35 -52.17 -1.00 -11.23
N ASP A 36 -51.88 -1.96 -10.35
CA ASP A 36 -52.89 -2.49 -9.43
C ASP A 36 -53.41 -1.45 -8.43
N ARG A 37 -52.55 -0.52 -8.03
CA ARG A 37 -52.86 0.58 -7.10
C ARG A 37 -53.54 1.80 -7.75
N THR A 38 -53.75 1.79 -9.07
CA THR A 38 -54.29 2.94 -9.81
C THR A 38 -55.75 2.68 -10.24
N VAL A 39 -56.63 3.68 -10.07
CA VAL A 39 -58.03 3.62 -10.53
C VAL A 39 -58.10 4.24 -11.93
N ASP A 40 -57.82 3.43 -12.96
CA ASP A 40 -57.81 3.88 -14.36
C ASP A 40 -58.72 3.00 -15.22
N SER A 41 -59.46 3.62 -16.14
CA SER A 41 -60.46 3.00 -17.02
C SER A 41 -59.86 1.90 -17.92
N LYS A 42 -58.55 1.94 -18.18
CA LYS A 42 -57.80 0.96 -18.98
C LYS A 42 -56.87 0.03 -18.17
N LYS A 43 -57.04 -0.06 -16.85
CA LYS A 43 -56.25 -0.91 -15.93
C LYS A 43 -56.09 -2.36 -16.44
N ASN A 44 -57.18 -2.98 -16.90
CA ASN A 44 -57.18 -4.37 -17.35
C ASN A 44 -56.39 -4.59 -18.65
N GLU A 45 -56.24 -3.56 -19.47
CA GLU A 45 -55.53 -3.61 -20.75
C GLU A 45 -54.01 -3.48 -20.52
N LEU A 46 -53.60 -2.57 -19.63
CA LEU A 46 -52.21 -2.42 -19.18
C LEU A 46 -51.72 -3.66 -18.41
N LEU A 47 -52.55 -4.26 -17.55
CA LEU A 47 -52.18 -5.50 -16.85
C LEU A 47 -51.93 -6.67 -17.83
N LYS A 48 -52.75 -6.79 -18.88
CA LYS A 48 -52.61 -7.85 -19.90
C LYS A 48 -51.32 -7.77 -20.68
N ILE A 49 -50.86 -6.57 -21.03
CA ILE A 49 -49.63 -6.41 -21.83
C ILE A 49 -48.36 -6.58 -21.01
N PHE A 50 -48.39 -6.31 -19.69
CA PHE A 50 -47.23 -6.47 -18.80
C PHE A 50 -47.15 -7.84 -18.11
N LEU A 51 -48.20 -8.66 -18.19
CA LEU A 51 -48.17 -10.06 -17.77
C LEU A 51 -47.07 -10.82 -18.55
N ASN A 52 -46.11 -11.39 -17.81
CA ASN A 52 -44.96 -12.13 -18.35
C ASN A 52 -43.94 -11.29 -19.15
N TYR A 53 -43.87 -9.96 -18.96
CA TYR A 53 -42.92 -9.10 -19.67
C TYR A 53 -41.46 -9.58 -19.56
N ASN A 54 -41.02 -10.07 -18.39
CA ASN A 54 -39.67 -10.58 -18.17
C ASN A 54 -39.35 -11.90 -18.91
N SER A 55 -40.33 -12.64 -19.42
CA SER A 55 -40.07 -13.87 -20.20
C SER A 55 -40.18 -13.65 -21.72
N LEU A 56 -40.51 -12.43 -22.17
CA LEU A 56 -40.60 -12.09 -23.60
C LEU A 56 -39.22 -11.82 -24.23
N PRO A 57 -39.01 -12.14 -25.52
CA PRO A 57 -37.86 -11.68 -26.30
C PRO A 57 -37.80 -10.15 -26.45
N LEU A 58 -36.60 -9.61 -26.68
CA LEU A 58 -36.34 -8.16 -26.72
C LEU A 58 -37.24 -7.39 -27.71
N GLU A 59 -37.46 -7.93 -28.92
CA GLU A 59 -38.35 -7.31 -29.92
C GLU A 59 -39.81 -7.22 -29.44
N LYS A 60 -40.32 -8.25 -28.77
CA LYS A 60 -41.68 -8.22 -28.20
C LYS A 60 -41.80 -7.27 -27.00
N ARG A 61 -40.73 -7.10 -26.22
CA ARG A 61 -40.72 -6.11 -25.12
C ARG A 61 -40.78 -4.67 -25.63
N LYS A 62 -40.10 -4.39 -26.75
CA LYS A 62 -40.23 -3.09 -27.44
C LYS A 62 -41.67 -2.82 -27.84
N GLU A 63 -42.35 -3.80 -28.44
CA GLU A 63 -43.77 -3.69 -28.81
C GLU A 63 -44.68 -3.45 -27.60
N VAL A 64 -44.46 -4.17 -26.49
CA VAL A 64 -45.24 -3.98 -25.25
C VAL A 64 -45.09 -2.56 -24.71
N ILE A 65 -43.86 -2.03 -24.67
CA ILE A 65 -43.62 -0.65 -24.22
C ILE A 65 -44.25 0.37 -25.17
N SER A 66 -44.15 0.16 -26.49
CA SER A 66 -44.79 1.04 -27.47
C SER A 66 -46.32 1.05 -27.33
N LYS A 67 -46.95 -0.12 -27.19
CA LYS A 67 -48.40 -0.24 -26.92
C LYS A 67 -48.80 0.40 -25.59
N ALA A 68 -47.95 0.30 -24.57
CA ALA A 68 -48.19 0.98 -23.29
C ALA A 68 -48.15 2.51 -23.45
N PHE A 69 -47.27 3.06 -24.29
CA PHE A 69 -47.29 4.50 -24.61
C PHE A 69 -48.55 4.92 -25.36
N GLU A 70 -48.99 4.14 -26.35
CA GLU A 70 -50.24 4.41 -27.10
C GLU A 70 -51.46 4.46 -26.16
N ILE A 71 -51.60 3.47 -25.27
CA ILE A 71 -52.68 3.42 -24.28
C ILE A 71 -52.64 4.65 -23.35
N LEU A 72 -51.46 5.09 -22.94
CA LEU A 72 -51.30 6.25 -22.06
C LEU A 72 -51.50 7.59 -22.79
N ASP A 73 -51.28 7.63 -24.11
CA ASP A 73 -51.54 8.80 -24.95
C ASP A 73 -53.04 8.95 -25.27
N GLU A 74 -53.79 7.85 -25.41
CA GLU A 74 -55.26 7.87 -25.51
C GLU A 74 -55.94 8.36 -24.21
N VAL A 75 -55.40 8.02 -23.05
CA VAL A 75 -55.89 8.51 -21.75
C VAL A 75 -55.70 10.04 -21.65
N LYS A 76 -54.62 10.60 -22.20
CA LYS A 76 -54.40 12.05 -22.26
C LYS A 76 -55.34 12.80 -23.21
N LEU A 77 -55.88 12.16 -24.24
CA LEU A 77 -56.81 12.80 -25.18
C LEU A 77 -58.20 13.00 -24.56
N ASN A 78 -58.64 12.06 -23.71
CA ASN A 78 -59.92 12.17 -22.99
C ASN A 78 -59.88 13.19 -21.83
N ASP A 79 -58.72 13.35 -21.17
CA ASP A 79 -58.55 14.36 -20.09
C ASP A 79 -58.40 15.80 -20.65
N ASN A 80 -58.02 15.96 -21.93
CA ASN A 80 -57.76 17.26 -22.56
C ASN A 80 -58.99 17.95 -23.19
N GLU A 81 -60.19 17.35 -23.17
CA GLU A 81 -61.42 18.04 -23.59
C GLU A 81 -62.01 19.00 -22.53
N GLN A 82 -61.51 18.98 -21.28
CA GLN A 82 -61.99 19.85 -20.20
C GLN A 82 -61.02 20.96 -19.75
N GLY A 83 -59.93 21.20 -20.48
CA GLY A 83 -58.91 22.15 -20.06
C GLY A 83 -58.28 22.93 -21.21
N LYS A 84 -59.09 23.57 -22.05
CA LYS A 84 -58.60 24.66 -22.91
C LYS A 84 -58.48 25.92 -22.08
N GLU A 85 -57.24 26.33 -21.76
CA GLU A 85 -56.79 27.70 -22.00
C GLU A 85 -55.27 27.81 -21.78
N GLU A 86 -54.64 28.48 -22.74
CA GLU A 86 -53.28 29.06 -22.72
C GLU A 86 -52.06 28.13 -22.83
N SER A 87 -51.66 27.86 -24.08
CA SER A 87 -50.24 27.84 -24.48
C SER A 87 -50.07 27.88 -26.01
N GLU A 88 -50.03 29.08 -26.56
CA GLU A 88 -49.17 29.40 -27.71
C GLU A 88 -47.94 30.10 -27.09
N VAL A 89 -46.67 29.79 -27.37
CA VAL A 89 -45.96 30.04 -28.62
C VAL A 89 -44.54 29.45 -28.53
N LYS A 90 -44.17 28.72 -29.59
CA LYS A 90 -42.84 28.48 -30.22
C LYS A 90 -41.77 27.57 -29.58
N ARG A 91 -41.68 26.45 -30.30
CA ARG A 91 -40.55 25.54 -30.59
C ARG A 91 -39.19 26.20 -30.89
N ASN A 92 -38.17 25.42 -30.51
CA ASN A 92 -36.87 25.18 -31.12
C ASN A 92 -35.69 26.09 -30.78
N THR A 93 -34.79 25.55 -29.95
CA THR A 93 -33.37 25.36 -30.30
C THR A 93 -32.82 24.13 -29.57
N TYR A 94 -32.10 23.28 -30.30
CA TYR A 94 -31.33 22.16 -29.77
C TYR A 94 -30.07 22.70 -29.07
N SER A 95 -30.03 22.70 -27.74
CA SER A 95 -28.80 22.71 -26.92
C SER A 95 -29.12 22.53 -25.43
N GLU A 96 -28.21 21.86 -24.70
CA GLU A 96 -27.93 22.01 -23.25
C GLU A 96 -28.65 21.22 -22.13
N THR A 97 -29.72 20.46 -22.31
CA THR A 97 -30.46 19.89 -21.15
C THR A 97 -30.13 18.44 -20.75
N SER A 98 -28.88 18.08 -20.49
CA SER A 98 -28.55 16.78 -19.87
C SER A 98 -27.46 16.76 -18.78
N VAL A 99 -27.07 17.93 -18.23
CA VAL A 99 -26.04 18.03 -17.17
C VAL A 99 -26.61 18.21 -15.75
N GLU A 100 -27.94 18.33 -15.58
CA GLU A 100 -28.50 18.71 -14.27
C GLU A 100 -28.59 17.56 -13.25
N ASN A 101 -27.75 17.66 -12.22
CA ASN A 101 -27.73 16.95 -10.91
C ASN A 101 -26.70 15.82 -10.70
N ARG A 102 -25.45 15.98 -11.14
CA ARG A 102 -24.32 15.27 -10.52
C ARG A 102 -23.90 15.97 -9.22
N ILE A 103 -23.56 15.20 -8.18
CA ILE A 103 -23.03 15.74 -6.93
C ILE A 103 -21.62 16.23 -7.25
N LYS A 104 -21.36 17.51 -6.99
CA LYS A 104 -20.04 18.07 -7.27
C LYS A 104 -19.04 17.49 -6.28
N LEU A 105 -17.78 17.38 -6.69
CA LEU A 105 -16.73 16.85 -5.83
C LEU A 105 -16.62 17.61 -4.49
N SER A 106 -16.90 18.92 -4.49
CA SER A 106 -16.96 19.76 -3.29
C SER A 106 -17.96 19.28 -2.25
N ASP A 107 -19.05 18.66 -2.68
CA ASP A 107 -20.13 18.20 -1.80
C ASP A 107 -19.70 16.95 -1.02
N LEU A 108 -18.76 16.16 -1.56
CA LEU A 108 -18.18 15.00 -0.88
C LEU A 108 -17.29 15.39 0.29
N PHE A 109 -16.71 16.58 0.28
CA PHE A 109 -15.86 17.07 1.38
C PHE A 109 -16.66 17.83 2.46
N THR A 110 -17.98 17.80 2.39
CA THR A 110 -18.83 18.35 3.45
C THR A 110 -18.76 17.50 4.73
N PRO A 111 -18.94 18.11 5.92
CA PRO A 111 -18.94 17.38 7.17
C PRO A 111 -19.98 16.26 7.21
N VAL A 112 -19.59 15.08 7.69
CA VAL A 112 -20.41 13.87 7.73
C VAL A 112 -21.70 14.04 8.56
N GLN A 113 -21.72 15.02 9.46
CA GLN A 113 -22.89 15.38 10.27
C GLN A 113 -24.12 15.81 9.44
N PHE A 114 -23.93 16.21 8.18
CA PHE A 114 -25.02 16.59 7.28
C PHE A 114 -25.60 15.39 6.53
N VAL A 115 -24.98 14.20 6.63
CA VAL A 115 -25.54 12.97 6.07
C VAL A 115 -26.80 12.61 6.84
N LYS A 116 -27.88 12.31 6.10
CA LYS A 116 -29.18 11.95 6.68
C LYS A 116 -29.02 10.85 7.73
N GLY A 117 -29.31 11.20 8.98
CA GLY A 117 -29.26 10.29 10.12
C GLY A 117 -27.87 10.15 10.78
N VAL A 118 -26.84 10.88 10.36
CA VAL A 118 -25.58 11.04 11.08
C VAL A 118 -25.67 12.35 11.86
N GLY A 119 -26.37 12.34 13.00
CA GLY A 119 -26.44 13.53 13.86
C GLY A 119 -25.11 13.83 14.58
N PRO A 120 -25.04 14.92 15.38
CA PRO A 120 -23.81 15.35 16.06
C PRO A 120 -23.16 14.26 16.94
N GLU A 121 -23.98 13.42 17.60
CA GLU A 121 -23.46 12.33 18.43
C GLU A 121 -22.78 11.22 17.62
N ILE A 122 -23.37 10.85 16.47
CA ILE A 122 -22.79 9.83 15.60
C ILE A 122 -21.55 10.40 14.91
N ALA A 123 -21.57 11.67 14.50
CA ALA A 123 -20.41 12.35 13.94
C ALA A 123 -19.22 12.35 14.91
N LYS A 124 -19.43 12.60 16.22
CA LYS A 124 -18.37 12.47 17.25
C LYS A 124 -17.77 11.07 17.32
N LYS A 125 -18.58 10.02 17.14
CA LYS A 125 -18.12 8.63 17.13
C LYS A 125 -17.36 8.31 15.84
N LEU A 126 -17.85 8.73 14.68
CA LEU A 126 -17.17 8.58 13.39
C LEU A 126 -15.82 9.31 13.37
N LYS A 127 -15.72 10.46 14.04
CA LYS A 127 -14.46 11.19 14.20
C LYS A 127 -13.38 10.36 14.90
N LYS A 128 -13.73 9.48 15.85
CA LYS A 128 -12.77 8.54 16.47
C LYS A 128 -12.20 7.51 15.49
N LEU A 129 -12.87 7.30 14.35
CA LEU A 129 -12.41 6.47 13.24
C LEU A 129 -11.73 7.29 12.13
N ASN A 130 -11.42 8.58 12.39
CA ASN A 130 -10.93 9.55 11.40
C ASN A 130 -11.90 9.78 10.23
N ILE A 131 -13.21 9.64 10.46
CA ILE A 131 -14.25 9.91 9.46
C ILE A 131 -14.88 11.26 9.78
N GLU A 132 -14.53 12.29 9.00
CA GLU A 132 -15.02 13.66 9.20
C GLU A 132 -15.91 14.14 8.06
N THR A 133 -15.71 13.65 6.84
CA THR A 133 -16.43 14.07 5.64
C THR A 133 -17.29 12.95 5.03
N VAL A 134 -18.16 13.31 4.09
CA VAL A 134 -18.92 12.34 3.27
C VAL A 134 -17.96 11.42 2.49
N TYR A 135 -16.87 11.99 1.96
CA TYR A 135 -15.80 11.27 1.28
C TYR A 135 -15.16 10.23 2.21
N ASP A 136 -14.84 10.60 3.45
CA ASP A 136 -14.23 9.66 4.40
C ASP A 136 -15.15 8.48 4.69
N LEU A 137 -16.45 8.73 4.81
CA LEU A 137 -17.44 7.67 5.06
C LEU A 137 -17.59 6.74 3.85
N LEU A 138 -17.69 7.28 2.62
CA LEU A 138 -17.76 6.48 1.39
C LEU A 138 -16.49 5.69 1.08
N TYR A 139 -15.34 6.16 1.54
CA TYR A 139 -14.07 5.47 1.35
C TYR A 139 -13.64 4.70 2.60
N TYR A 140 -14.55 4.50 3.57
CA TYR A 140 -14.30 3.65 4.73
C TYR A 140 -14.63 2.19 4.41
N PHE A 141 -13.68 1.49 3.79
CA PHE A 141 -13.95 0.17 3.23
C PHE A 141 -14.06 -0.95 4.28
N PRO A 142 -14.86 -2.01 3.99
CA PRO A 142 -14.96 -3.17 4.87
C PRO A 142 -13.64 -3.94 4.96
N ARG A 143 -13.29 -4.40 6.18
CA ARG A 143 -12.13 -5.29 6.42
C ARG A 143 -12.38 -6.73 6.00
N ALA A 144 -13.64 -7.15 5.96
CA ALA A 144 -14.04 -8.50 5.58
C ALA A 144 -15.47 -8.53 5.04
N TYR A 145 -15.85 -9.65 4.43
CA TYR A 145 -17.19 -9.89 3.91
C TYR A 145 -17.68 -11.24 4.42
N LEU A 146 -18.92 -11.28 4.91
CA LEU A 146 -19.57 -12.51 5.36
C LEU A 146 -20.60 -12.93 4.32
N ASP A 147 -20.53 -14.16 3.84
CA ASP A 147 -21.55 -14.69 2.96
C ASP A 147 -22.79 -15.11 3.77
N LEU A 148 -23.76 -14.20 3.87
CA LEU A 148 -25.04 -14.43 4.56
C LEU A 148 -26.17 -14.76 3.59
N ARG A 149 -25.86 -15.17 2.35
CA ARG A 149 -26.90 -15.54 1.36
C ARG A 149 -27.54 -16.89 1.66
N ASN A 150 -26.76 -17.81 2.25
CA ASN A 150 -27.18 -19.18 2.48
C ASN A 150 -27.75 -19.35 3.89
N VAL A 151 -29.07 -19.48 3.99
CA VAL A 151 -29.73 -19.87 5.23
C VAL A 151 -29.51 -21.36 5.46
N LYS A 152 -28.83 -21.71 6.55
CA LYS A 152 -28.67 -23.10 6.96
C LYS A 152 -29.91 -23.59 7.72
N LYS A 153 -30.11 -24.90 7.69
CA LYS A 153 -31.08 -25.60 8.54
C LYS A 153 -30.40 -26.07 9.82
N ILE A 154 -31.15 -26.12 10.92
CA ILE A 154 -30.60 -26.46 12.24
C ILE A 154 -30.00 -27.88 12.24
N TYR A 155 -30.59 -28.83 11.50
CA TYR A 155 -30.08 -30.20 11.44
C TYR A 155 -28.67 -30.33 10.81
N SER A 156 -28.25 -29.36 9.98
CA SER A 156 -26.97 -29.41 9.25
C SER A 156 -25.86 -28.59 9.90
N LEU A 157 -26.11 -28.10 11.11
CA LEU A 157 -25.14 -27.32 11.88
C LEU A 157 -23.95 -28.17 12.33
N LYS A 158 -22.77 -27.55 12.31
CA LYS A 158 -21.53 -28.11 12.88
C LYS A 158 -21.11 -27.33 14.12
N ASN A 159 -20.63 -28.03 15.15
CA ASN A 159 -20.18 -27.36 16.37
C ASN A 159 -19.03 -26.38 16.07
N GLY A 160 -19.19 -25.12 16.50
CA GLY A 160 -18.18 -24.08 16.34
C GLY A 160 -18.22 -23.30 15.02
N GLU A 161 -19.13 -23.59 14.09
CA GLU A 161 -19.25 -22.83 12.84
C GLU A 161 -20.08 -21.55 12.99
N ALA A 162 -19.90 -20.57 12.10
CA ALA A 162 -20.81 -19.42 12.00
C ALA A 162 -21.91 -19.73 10.98
N ALA A 163 -23.18 -19.49 11.35
CA ALA A 163 -24.32 -19.83 10.51
C ALA A 163 -25.40 -18.75 10.55
N LEU A 164 -26.05 -18.51 9.40
CA LEU A 164 -27.29 -17.75 9.32
C LEU A 164 -28.48 -18.73 9.36
N LEU A 165 -29.39 -18.51 10.31
CA LEU A 165 -30.59 -19.32 10.50
C LEU A 165 -31.83 -18.46 10.38
N LYS A 166 -32.88 -18.98 9.75
CA LYS A 166 -34.23 -18.43 9.81
C LYS A 166 -35.03 -19.27 10.80
N VAL A 167 -35.45 -18.68 11.91
CA VAL A 167 -36.18 -19.39 12.97
C VAL A 167 -37.47 -18.67 13.34
N LYS A 168 -38.49 -19.45 13.71
CA LYS A 168 -39.68 -18.97 14.39
C LYS A 168 -39.44 -19.04 15.90
N ILE A 169 -39.72 -17.95 16.60
CA ILE A 169 -39.57 -17.88 18.05
C ILE A 169 -40.63 -18.75 18.71
N VAL A 170 -40.19 -19.71 19.51
CA VAL A 170 -41.02 -20.61 20.30
C VAL A 170 -41.26 -20.03 21.69
N SER A 171 -40.21 -19.53 22.34
CA SER A 171 -40.33 -18.93 23.67
C SER A 171 -39.23 -17.90 23.92
N VAL A 172 -39.53 -16.87 24.71
CA VAL A 172 -38.57 -15.85 25.16
C VAL A 172 -38.51 -15.82 26.68
N GLN A 173 -37.33 -16.07 27.25
CA GLN A 173 -37.10 -16.09 28.69
C GLN A 173 -36.13 -14.98 29.09
N GLU A 174 -36.36 -14.37 30.26
CA GLU A 174 -35.46 -13.40 30.87
C GLU A 174 -35.07 -13.90 32.24
N ARG A 175 -33.76 -14.03 32.49
CA ARG A 175 -33.21 -14.35 33.80
C ARG A 175 -32.50 -13.12 34.35
N LYS A 176 -33.00 -12.61 35.47
CA LYS A 176 -32.40 -11.50 36.22
C LYS A 176 -31.48 -12.07 37.31
N GLY A 177 -30.24 -11.58 37.36
CA GLY A 177 -29.19 -12.03 38.28
C GLY A 177 -28.04 -11.03 38.31
N LYS A 178 -26.79 -11.47 38.62
CA LYS A 178 -25.59 -10.61 38.48
C LYS A 178 -25.37 -10.10 37.04
N LEU A 179 -25.82 -10.85 36.05
CA LEU A 179 -25.91 -10.46 34.65
C LEU A 179 -27.36 -10.71 34.18
N ASN A 180 -27.93 -9.78 33.43
CA ASN A 180 -29.27 -9.96 32.87
C ASN A 180 -29.16 -10.77 31.57
N ILE A 181 -29.88 -11.89 31.46
CA ILE A 181 -29.78 -12.79 30.31
C ILE A 181 -31.14 -12.92 29.65
N VAL A 182 -31.21 -12.67 28.35
CA VAL A 182 -32.39 -12.95 27.52
C VAL A 182 -32.09 -14.15 26.63
N SER A 183 -32.88 -15.20 26.74
CA SER A 183 -32.75 -16.43 25.95
C SER A 183 -33.99 -16.63 25.10
N VAL A 184 -33.79 -16.85 23.80
CA VAL A 184 -34.83 -17.07 22.80
C VAL A 184 -34.67 -18.49 22.26
N LEU A 185 -35.69 -19.32 22.44
CA LEU A 185 -35.77 -20.63 21.79
C LEU A 185 -36.38 -20.42 20.41
N GLY A 186 -35.64 -20.78 19.36
CA GLY A 186 -36.08 -20.73 17.97
C GLY A 186 -36.13 -22.11 17.33
N THR A 187 -37.07 -22.31 16.40
CA THR A 187 -37.15 -23.52 15.56
C THR A 187 -37.29 -23.15 14.09
N ASP A 188 -36.70 -23.97 13.21
CA ASP A 188 -36.86 -23.88 11.75
C ASP A 188 -37.68 -25.04 11.18
N GLY A 189 -38.32 -25.84 12.05
CA GLY A 189 -39.02 -27.08 11.75
C GLY A 189 -38.14 -28.33 11.71
N THR A 190 -36.81 -28.19 11.67
CA THR A 190 -35.85 -29.32 11.62
C THR A 190 -35.11 -29.54 12.94
N GLY A 191 -35.12 -28.54 13.82
CA GLY A 191 -34.54 -28.64 15.15
C GLY A 191 -34.83 -27.40 16.00
N TYR A 192 -34.15 -27.31 17.13
CA TYR A 192 -34.24 -26.18 18.06
C TYR A 192 -32.86 -25.58 18.33
N ILE A 193 -32.82 -24.27 18.50
CA ILE A 193 -31.61 -23.53 18.90
C ILE A 193 -31.95 -22.47 19.94
N VAL A 194 -31.07 -22.29 20.91
CA VAL A 194 -31.20 -21.26 21.95
C VAL A 194 -30.26 -20.09 21.65
N ALA A 195 -30.81 -18.96 21.25
CA ALA A 195 -30.07 -17.70 21.12
C ALA A 195 -30.05 -16.96 22.45
N THR A 196 -28.87 -16.54 22.92
CA THR A 196 -28.73 -15.93 24.25
C THR A 196 -28.01 -14.58 24.18
N TRP A 197 -28.60 -13.52 24.74
CA TRP A 197 -27.99 -12.19 24.84
C TRP A 197 -27.74 -11.82 26.30
N PHE A 198 -26.56 -11.26 26.56
CA PHE A 198 -26.14 -10.79 27.87
C PHE A 198 -26.32 -9.27 27.97
N ASN A 199 -26.88 -8.80 29.09
CA ASN A 199 -27.14 -7.40 29.42
C ASN A 199 -27.98 -6.62 28.38
N GLN A 200 -28.89 -7.28 27.68
CA GLN A 200 -29.80 -6.66 26.69
C GLN A 200 -31.28 -6.94 27.02
N PRO A 201 -31.80 -6.46 28.18
CA PRO A 201 -33.17 -6.77 28.62
C PRO A 201 -34.25 -6.21 27.69
N TYR A 202 -33.94 -5.16 26.92
CA TYR A 202 -34.86 -4.54 25.96
C TYR A 202 -35.33 -5.53 24.88
N LEU A 203 -34.54 -6.57 24.57
CA LEU A 203 -34.87 -7.57 23.55
C LEU A 203 -36.12 -8.36 23.87
N LYS A 204 -36.46 -8.54 25.15
CA LYS A 204 -37.69 -9.21 25.58
C LYS A 204 -38.95 -8.51 25.05
N ASN A 205 -38.90 -7.19 24.93
CA ASN A 205 -40.05 -6.39 24.46
C ASN A 205 -40.13 -6.36 22.93
N ILE A 206 -39.00 -6.58 22.25
CA ILE A 206 -38.89 -6.56 20.79
C ILE A 206 -39.21 -7.94 20.20
N LEU A 207 -38.62 -8.99 20.77
CA LEU A 207 -38.74 -10.37 20.29
C LEU A 207 -39.93 -11.03 20.99
N LYS A 208 -40.94 -11.41 20.22
CA LYS A 208 -42.16 -12.06 20.74
C LYS A 208 -42.34 -13.43 20.13
N GLU A 209 -43.03 -14.30 20.87
CA GLU A 209 -43.39 -15.63 20.42
C GLU A 209 -44.17 -15.58 19.10
N GLY A 210 -43.91 -16.55 18.23
CA GLY A 210 -44.50 -16.65 16.91
C GLY A 210 -43.83 -15.79 15.82
N MET A 211 -42.96 -14.84 16.17
CA MET A 211 -42.23 -14.03 15.18
C MET A 211 -41.19 -14.88 14.43
N GLU A 212 -41.05 -14.64 13.13
CA GLU A 212 -39.91 -15.14 12.36
C GLU A 212 -38.74 -14.15 12.49
N ILE A 213 -37.54 -14.67 12.75
CA ILE A 213 -36.32 -13.86 12.85
C ILE A 213 -35.17 -14.56 12.13
N PHE A 214 -34.23 -13.76 11.62
CA PHE A 214 -32.93 -14.25 11.22
C PHE A 214 -31.95 -14.12 12.38
N LEU A 215 -31.18 -15.18 12.62
CA LEU A 215 -30.11 -15.23 13.62
C LEU A 215 -28.80 -15.53 12.92
N PHE A 216 -27.78 -14.74 13.21
CA PHE A 216 -26.43 -14.96 12.72
C PHE A 216 -25.43 -14.95 13.87
N GLY A 217 -24.61 -15.98 13.95
CA GLY A 217 -23.58 -16.09 14.97
C GLY A 217 -22.88 -17.43 14.94
N LYS A 218 -21.91 -17.59 15.85
CA LYS A 218 -21.23 -18.85 16.06
C LYS A 218 -22.17 -19.80 16.80
N VAL A 219 -22.43 -20.98 16.22
CA VAL A 219 -23.21 -22.02 16.88
C VAL A 219 -22.30 -22.91 17.71
N GLN A 220 -22.78 -23.30 18.88
CA GLN A 220 -22.12 -24.25 19.76
C GLN A 220 -23.11 -25.33 20.17
N PHE A 221 -22.66 -26.58 20.22
CA PHE A 221 -23.44 -27.68 20.74
C PHE A 221 -23.00 -27.94 22.18
N SER A 222 -23.87 -27.63 23.14
CA SER A 222 -23.57 -27.75 24.57
C SER A 222 -24.78 -28.27 25.34
N TYR A 223 -24.54 -29.15 26.31
CA TYR A 223 -25.60 -29.77 27.13
C TYR A 223 -26.76 -30.38 26.32
N GLY A 224 -26.45 -31.02 25.19
CA GLY A 224 -27.44 -31.70 24.34
C GLY A 224 -28.33 -30.78 23.49
N LYS A 225 -28.02 -29.48 23.42
CA LYS A 225 -28.79 -28.49 22.65
C LYS A 225 -27.87 -27.57 21.85
N TRP A 226 -28.38 -27.06 20.74
CA TRP A 226 -27.71 -26.00 20.00
C TRP A 226 -27.91 -24.67 20.72
N GLU A 227 -26.82 -23.94 20.88
CA GLU A 227 -26.81 -22.59 21.41
C GLU A 227 -26.11 -21.65 20.44
N MET A 228 -26.53 -20.39 20.44
CA MET A 228 -25.90 -19.31 19.71
C MET A 228 -25.74 -18.13 20.69
N PRO A 229 -24.58 -17.95 21.33
CA PRO A 229 -24.36 -16.86 22.26
C PRO A 229 -24.13 -15.53 21.51
N SER A 230 -24.79 -14.47 21.99
CA SER A 230 -24.77 -13.11 21.47
C SER A 230 -24.93 -12.98 19.94
N PRO A 231 -25.96 -13.57 19.32
CA PRO A 231 -26.12 -13.49 17.89
C PRO A 231 -26.61 -12.13 17.42
N ASP A 232 -26.21 -11.76 16.20
CA ASP A 232 -26.87 -10.71 15.47
C ASP A 232 -28.27 -11.20 15.05
N TYR A 233 -29.26 -10.32 15.10
CA TYR A 233 -30.61 -10.64 14.67
C TYR A 233 -31.21 -9.56 13.75
N GLU A 234 -32.04 -10.01 12.83
CA GLU A 234 -32.84 -9.15 11.97
C GLU A 234 -34.27 -9.67 11.88
N ILE A 235 -35.23 -8.78 12.09
CA ILE A 235 -36.66 -9.09 12.00
C ILE A 235 -37.10 -8.69 10.58
N PRO A 236 -37.63 -9.61 9.77
CA PRO A 236 -38.19 -9.28 8.46
C PRO A 236 -39.36 -8.31 8.63
N GLN A 237 -39.34 -7.19 7.88
CA GLN A 237 -40.46 -6.25 7.79
C GLN A 237 -41.04 -6.33 6.38
N GLU A 238 -42.37 -6.39 6.25
CA GLU A 238 -43.02 -6.37 4.95
C GLU A 238 -42.63 -5.11 4.15
N GLY A 239 -42.18 -5.31 2.91
CA GLY A 239 -41.81 -4.22 2.00
C GLY A 239 -40.45 -3.57 2.24
N LYS A 240 -39.62 -4.06 3.19
CA LYS A 240 -38.22 -3.59 3.36
C LYS A 240 -37.22 -4.69 3.06
N GLU A 241 -36.20 -4.37 2.26
CA GLU A 241 -35.06 -5.26 2.07
C GLU A 241 -34.30 -5.48 3.37
N LEU A 242 -33.83 -6.72 3.57
CA LEU A 242 -32.94 -7.07 4.66
C LEU A 242 -31.55 -6.54 4.33
N ILE A 243 -31.09 -5.58 5.13
CA ILE A 243 -29.82 -4.87 4.91
C ILE A 243 -28.66 -5.67 5.54
N ASN A 244 -28.95 -6.50 6.55
CA ASN A 244 -27.92 -7.20 7.33
C ASN A 244 -27.86 -8.71 7.06
N THR A 245 -28.88 -9.30 6.43
CA THR A 245 -29.01 -10.74 6.17
C THR A 245 -29.41 -11.02 4.72
N LEU A 246 -29.23 -12.26 4.24
CA LEU A 246 -29.49 -12.69 2.85
C LEU A 246 -28.64 -12.01 1.77
N ARG A 247 -27.47 -11.48 2.15
CA ARG A 247 -26.52 -10.85 1.23
C ARG A 247 -25.08 -11.13 1.64
N ILE A 248 -24.14 -10.73 0.79
CA ILE A 248 -22.74 -10.65 1.20
C ILE A 248 -22.60 -9.39 2.07
N ALA A 249 -22.48 -9.57 3.39
CA ALA A 249 -22.53 -8.48 4.35
C ALA A 249 -21.12 -7.94 4.65
N PRO A 250 -20.90 -6.62 4.49
CA PRO A 250 -19.60 -6.00 4.79
C PRO A 250 -19.34 -5.96 6.30
N VAL A 251 -18.12 -6.24 6.72
CA VAL A 251 -17.66 -6.10 8.11
C VAL A 251 -16.68 -4.96 8.18
N TYR A 252 -17.02 -3.92 8.93
CA TYR A 252 -16.17 -2.75 9.15
C TYR A 252 -15.38 -2.85 10.45
N SER A 253 -14.29 -2.09 10.55
CA SER A 253 -13.70 -1.77 11.85
C SER A 253 -14.64 -0.81 12.59
N LEU A 254 -14.77 -0.93 13.90
CA LEU A 254 -15.73 -0.17 14.71
C LEU A 254 -15.04 0.46 15.91
N THR A 255 -15.67 1.51 16.45
CA THR A 255 -15.30 2.13 17.73
C THR A 255 -16.41 1.92 18.76
N GLU A 256 -16.11 2.15 20.03
CA GLU A 256 -17.07 2.03 21.12
C GLU A 256 -18.34 2.85 20.85
N GLY A 257 -19.50 2.20 20.99
CA GLY A 257 -20.80 2.84 20.78
C GLY A 257 -21.25 2.97 19.31
N LEU A 258 -20.54 2.36 18.36
CA LEU A 258 -20.95 2.21 16.96
C LEU A 258 -21.07 0.72 16.61
N SER A 259 -22.22 0.28 16.09
CA SER A 259 -22.45 -1.12 15.67
C SER A 259 -22.40 -1.29 14.15
N GLN A 260 -22.15 -2.53 13.68
CA GLN A 260 -22.18 -2.87 12.25
C GLN A 260 -23.50 -2.43 11.60
N LYS A 261 -24.62 -2.71 12.28
CA LYS A 261 -25.98 -2.37 11.83
C LYS A 261 -26.15 -0.87 11.63
N ILE A 262 -25.69 -0.05 12.58
CA ILE A 262 -25.78 1.42 12.48
C ILE A 262 -24.96 1.89 11.27
N LEU A 263 -23.70 1.47 11.16
CA LEU A 263 -22.81 1.92 10.10
C LEU A 263 -23.29 1.48 8.71
N ARG A 264 -23.69 0.22 8.54
CA ARG A 264 -24.27 -0.31 7.29
C ARG A 264 -25.51 0.48 6.86
N ASN A 265 -26.42 0.76 7.79
CA ASN A 265 -27.62 1.53 7.49
C ASN A 265 -27.28 2.97 7.05
N LYS A 266 -26.24 3.60 7.61
CA LYS A 266 -25.84 4.94 7.14
C LYS A 266 -25.20 4.88 5.76
N LEU A 267 -24.34 3.89 5.51
CA LEU A 267 -23.67 3.71 4.23
C LEU A 267 -24.66 3.38 3.10
N ILE A 268 -25.61 2.47 3.31
CA ILE A 268 -26.58 2.13 2.25
C ILE A 268 -27.45 3.33 1.89
N ASN A 269 -27.94 4.08 2.90
CA ASN A 269 -28.70 5.30 2.65
C ASN A 269 -27.86 6.35 1.94
N LEU A 270 -26.57 6.48 2.30
CA LEU A 270 -25.68 7.42 1.64
C LEU A 270 -25.47 7.01 0.17
N ILE A 271 -25.15 5.74 -0.09
CA ILE A 271 -24.94 5.21 -1.44
C ILE A 271 -26.22 5.32 -2.29
N GLU A 272 -27.41 5.06 -1.76
CA GLU A 272 -28.66 5.22 -2.51
C GLU A 272 -28.96 6.68 -2.87
N ASN A 273 -28.58 7.63 -2.01
CA ASN A 273 -28.79 9.06 -2.26
C ASN A 273 -27.68 9.70 -3.12
N THR A 274 -26.50 9.09 -3.15
CA THR A 274 -25.28 9.65 -3.78
C THR A 274 -24.83 8.87 -5.03
N GLY A 275 -25.04 7.55 -5.08
CA GLY A 275 -24.38 6.59 -5.97
C GLY A 275 -24.90 6.51 -7.41
N SER A 276 -25.72 7.45 -7.87
CA SER A 276 -25.96 7.69 -9.30
C SER A 276 -25.45 9.06 -9.75
N LYS A 277 -24.69 9.72 -8.88
CA LYS A 277 -24.31 11.13 -8.98
C LYS A 277 -22.83 11.36 -8.63
N LEU A 278 -22.07 10.32 -8.29
CA LEU A 278 -20.64 10.50 -8.04
C LEU A 278 -19.96 10.89 -9.35
N PHE A 279 -19.12 11.91 -9.28
CA PHE A 279 -18.32 12.31 -10.41
C PHE A 279 -17.20 11.28 -10.64
N ASP A 280 -17.34 10.46 -11.68
CA ASP A 280 -16.26 9.59 -12.13
C ASP A 280 -15.24 10.42 -12.89
N TYR A 281 -14.14 10.72 -12.22
CA TYR A 281 -13.08 11.53 -12.79
C TYR A 281 -12.31 10.82 -13.89
N VAL A 282 -12.38 9.48 -14.01
CA VAL A 282 -11.70 8.72 -15.07
C VAL A 282 -12.50 8.80 -16.36
N ASP A 283 -11.80 8.99 -17.47
CA ASP A 283 -12.44 9.12 -18.78
C ASP A 283 -13.13 7.82 -19.23
N GLU A 284 -14.21 7.96 -20.01
CA GLU A 284 -14.92 6.81 -20.57
C GLU A 284 -14.05 6.00 -21.53
N GLU A 285 -13.12 6.65 -22.23
CA GLU A 285 -12.15 5.97 -23.10
C GLU A 285 -11.29 4.97 -22.31
N ILE A 286 -10.79 5.39 -21.15
CA ILE A 286 -9.98 4.53 -20.26
C ILE A 286 -10.82 3.37 -19.72
N LEU A 287 -12.06 3.66 -19.29
CA LEU A 287 -12.97 2.63 -18.77
C LEU A 287 -13.27 1.55 -19.82
N GLN A 288 -13.54 1.94 -21.07
CA GLN A 288 -13.83 1.02 -22.16
C GLN A 288 -12.58 0.22 -22.56
N ARG A 289 -11.44 0.89 -22.76
CA ARG A 289 -10.17 0.26 -23.14
C ARG A 289 -9.71 -0.79 -22.13
N ARG A 290 -9.88 -0.51 -20.84
CA ARG A 290 -9.44 -1.42 -19.75
C ARG A 290 -10.56 -2.30 -19.20
N ASN A 291 -11.75 -2.28 -19.80
CA ASN A 291 -12.94 -3.02 -19.35
C ASN A 291 -13.25 -2.82 -17.85
N MET A 292 -13.13 -1.57 -17.39
CA MET A 292 -13.33 -1.19 -16.00
C MET A 292 -14.77 -0.75 -15.73
N VAL A 293 -15.26 -1.05 -14.53
CA VAL A 293 -16.57 -0.61 -14.05
C VAL A 293 -16.56 0.87 -13.65
N SER A 294 -17.73 1.52 -13.69
CA SER A 294 -17.87 2.91 -13.22
C SER A 294 -17.61 3.05 -11.72
N LEU A 295 -17.25 4.25 -11.28
CA LEU A 295 -17.03 4.56 -9.86
C LEU A 295 -18.27 4.27 -9.00
N ASP A 296 -19.47 4.63 -9.49
CA ASP A 296 -20.75 4.34 -8.83
C ASP A 296 -20.95 2.83 -8.59
N TYR A 297 -20.63 2.02 -9.61
CA TYR A 297 -20.70 0.56 -9.49
C TYR A 297 -19.70 0.04 -8.47
N ALA A 298 -18.47 0.56 -8.50
CA ALA A 298 -17.40 0.13 -7.61
C ALA A 298 -17.69 0.48 -6.14
N ILE A 299 -18.13 1.71 -5.84
CA ILE A 299 -18.50 2.14 -4.49
C ILE A 299 -19.71 1.35 -3.98
N SER A 300 -20.70 1.09 -4.83
CA SER A 300 -21.86 0.29 -4.42
C SER A 300 -21.47 -1.15 -4.08
N ASN A 301 -20.63 -1.78 -4.90
CA ASN A 301 -20.26 -3.19 -4.73
C ASN A 301 -19.10 -3.42 -3.75
N ILE A 302 -18.28 -2.42 -3.43
CA ILE A 302 -17.32 -2.55 -2.32
C ILE A 302 -18.04 -2.56 -0.97
N HIS A 303 -19.12 -1.79 -0.82
CA HIS A 303 -19.88 -1.80 0.43
C HIS A 303 -20.92 -2.92 0.46
N PHE A 304 -21.69 -3.09 -0.61
CA PHE A 304 -22.80 -4.04 -0.68
C PHE A 304 -22.72 -4.87 -1.97
N PRO A 305 -21.79 -5.83 -2.05
CA PRO A 305 -21.60 -6.62 -3.27
C PRO A 305 -22.79 -7.52 -3.57
N GLN A 306 -23.19 -7.54 -4.84
CA GLN A 306 -24.17 -8.49 -5.36
C GLN A 306 -23.59 -9.92 -5.48
N SER A 307 -22.30 -10.02 -5.82
CA SER A 307 -21.57 -11.28 -5.88
C SER A 307 -20.09 -11.07 -5.52
N PHE A 308 -19.37 -12.16 -5.25
CA PHE A 308 -17.91 -12.07 -5.08
C PHE A 308 -17.20 -11.62 -6.36
N GLU A 309 -17.80 -11.85 -7.54
CA GLU A 309 -17.27 -11.35 -8.81
C GLU A 309 -17.45 -9.82 -8.92
N SER A 310 -18.62 -9.29 -8.55
CA SER A 310 -18.84 -7.85 -8.55
C SER A 310 -17.97 -7.13 -7.51
N LEU A 311 -17.76 -7.77 -6.35
CA LEU A 311 -16.79 -7.32 -5.36
C LEU A 311 -15.37 -7.27 -5.94
N LYS A 312 -14.97 -8.29 -6.70
CA LYS A 312 -13.66 -8.34 -7.34
C LYS A 312 -13.46 -7.16 -8.31
N LYS A 313 -14.43 -6.94 -9.22
CA LYS A 313 -14.39 -5.81 -10.18
C LYS A 313 -14.39 -4.45 -9.48
N ALA A 314 -15.15 -4.32 -8.38
CA ALA A 314 -15.16 -3.12 -7.56
C ALA A 314 -13.80 -2.84 -6.90
N LYS A 315 -13.15 -3.88 -6.35
CA LYS A 315 -11.79 -3.77 -5.81
C LYS A 315 -10.79 -3.38 -6.90
N GLU A 316 -10.82 -4.04 -8.05
CA GLU A 316 -9.93 -3.73 -9.18
C GLU A 316 -10.05 -2.26 -9.60
N ARG A 317 -11.29 -1.77 -9.71
CA ARG A 317 -11.54 -0.36 -10.02
C ARG A 317 -10.99 0.59 -8.95
N LEU A 318 -11.29 0.37 -7.67
CA LEU A 318 -10.86 1.28 -6.60
C LEU A 318 -9.34 1.25 -6.37
N ILE A 319 -8.70 0.09 -6.54
CA ILE A 319 -7.24 -0.04 -6.54
C ILE A 319 -6.66 0.76 -7.72
N PHE A 320 -7.26 0.66 -8.91
CA PHE A 320 -6.84 1.45 -10.06
C PHE A 320 -6.94 2.95 -9.76
N ASN A 321 -8.04 3.43 -9.19
CA ASN A 321 -8.19 4.83 -8.81
C ASN A 321 -7.06 5.32 -7.90
N GLU A 322 -6.75 4.60 -6.81
CA GLU A 322 -5.66 4.99 -5.90
C GLU A 322 -4.28 4.99 -6.57
N LEU A 323 -4.01 3.97 -7.39
CA LEU A 323 -2.73 3.85 -8.11
C LEU A 323 -2.60 4.86 -9.24
N PHE A 324 -3.67 5.13 -9.97
CA PHE A 324 -3.71 6.10 -11.07
C PHE A 324 -3.48 7.53 -10.55
N GLU A 325 -4.14 7.90 -9.45
CA GLU A 325 -3.88 9.18 -8.77
C GLU A 325 -2.41 9.35 -8.40
N LEU A 326 -1.81 8.32 -7.77
CA LEU A 326 -0.40 8.33 -7.39
C LEU A 326 0.52 8.41 -8.60
N GLN A 327 0.33 7.55 -9.60
CA GLN A 327 1.17 7.49 -10.80
C GLN A 327 1.08 8.78 -11.60
N TYR A 328 -0.09 9.41 -11.66
CA TYR A 328 -0.26 10.72 -12.29
C TYR A 328 0.53 11.81 -11.56
N ILE A 329 0.43 11.89 -10.23
CA ILE A 329 1.20 12.86 -9.42
C ILE A 329 2.71 12.67 -9.63
N LEU A 330 3.19 11.42 -9.52
CA LEU A 330 4.61 11.10 -9.69
C LEU A 330 5.09 11.37 -11.11
N GLY A 331 4.30 11.02 -12.12
CA GLY A 331 4.59 11.27 -13.52
C GLY A 331 4.62 12.77 -13.86
N ARG A 332 3.68 13.56 -13.31
CA ARG A 332 3.68 15.02 -13.48
C ARG A 332 4.93 15.63 -12.85
N ARG A 333 5.27 15.23 -11.61
CA ARG A 333 6.49 15.68 -10.93
C ARG A 333 7.75 15.31 -11.71
N LYS A 334 7.79 14.10 -12.27
CA LYS A 334 8.89 13.68 -13.14
C LYS A 334 9.01 14.60 -14.35
N HIS A 335 7.90 14.85 -15.06
CA HIS A 335 7.88 15.72 -16.23
C HIS A 335 8.37 17.14 -15.90
N LEU A 336 7.94 17.71 -14.78
CA LEU A 336 8.36 19.03 -14.33
C LEU A 336 9.86 19.11 -14.04
N ILE A 337 10.44 18.05 -13.46
CA ILE A 337 11.89 17.95 -13.26
C ILE A 337 12.61 17.82 -14.59
N GLU A 338 12.08 17.00 -15.51
CA GLU A 338 12.62 16.83 -16.86
C GLU A 338 12.46 18.08 -17.74
N GLU A 339 11.53 18.98 -17.44
CA GLU A 339 11.39 20.28 -18.13
C GLU A 339 12.22 21.38 -17.48
N SER A 340 12.68 21.18 -16.24
CA SER A 340 13.51 22.15 -15.54
C SER A 340 14.88 22.27 -16.20
N GLU A 341 15.43 23.47 -16.26
CA GLU A 341 16.82 23.67 -16.66
C GLU A 341 17.75 23.10 -15.58
N GLY A 342 18.66 22.23 -15.98
CA GLY A 342 19.68 21.66 -15.12
C GLY A 342 21.08 21.98 -15.60
N TYR A 343 22.08 21.61 -14.80
CA TYR A 343 23.46 21.62 -15.27
C TYR A 343 23.61 20.66 -16.45
N ARG A 344 24.34 21.07 -17.48
CA ARG A 344 24.69 20.20 -18.61
C ARG A 344 26.16 19.85 -18.53
N PHE A 345 26.45 18.59 -18.27
CA PHE A 345 27.83 18.13 -18.22
C PHE A 345 28.31 17.73 -19.61
N VAL A 346 29.58 18.04 -19.88
CA VAL A 346 30.33 17.56 -21.03
C VAL A 346 31.07 16.31 -20.62
N ILE A 347 30.82 15.21 -21.32
CA ILE A 347 31.46 13.92 -21.05
C ILE A 347 32.23 13.50 -22.30
N LYS A 348 33.55 13.42 -22.17
CA LYS A 348 34.46 12.93 -23.22
C LYS A 348 34.80 11.47 -22.95
N ASN A 349 35.05 10.69 -24.01
CA ASN A 349 35.52 9.30 -23.87
C ASN A 349 36.80 9.21 -23.02
N GLU A 350 37.68 10.20 -23.13
CA GLU A 350 38.89 10.33 -22.32
C GLU A 350 38.59 10.27 -20.81
N TYR A 351 37.50 10.87 -20.33
CA TYR A 351 37.15 10.83 -18.90
C TYR A 351 36.74 9.43 -18.44
N ILE A 352 36.09 8.66 -19.33
CA ILE A 352 35.70 7.29 -19.05
C ILE A 352 36.96 6.41 -18.98
N ASP A 353 37.88 6.58 -19.92
CA ASP A 353 39.15 5.86 -19.97
C ASP A 353 40.03 6.19 -18.75
N GLU A 354 40.11 7.47 -18.37
CA GLU A 354 40.80 7.91 -17.15
C GLU A 354 40.23 7.24 -15.91
N PHE A 355 38.90 7.23 -15.74
CA PHE A 355 38.28 6.59 -14.58
C PHE A 355 38.52 5.08 -14.56
N ASN A 356 38.42 4.42 -15.72
CA ASN A 356 38.70 2.99 -15.84
C ASN A 356 40.17 2.66 -15.50
N ALA A 357 41.11 3.57 -15.74
CA ALA A 357 42.50 3.40 -15.37
C ALA A 357 42.75 3.57 -13.85
N LEU A 358 41.88 4.26 -13.12
CA LEU A 358 41.98 4.45 -11.67
C LEU A 358 41.50 3.24 -10.86
N ILE A 359 40.65 2.39 -11.45
CA ILE A 359 40.03 1.26 -10.75
C ILE A 359 40.80 -0.05 -10.99
N PRO A 360 40.98 -0.90 -9.97
CA PRO A 360 41.80 -2.11 -10.09
C PRO A 360 41.03 -3.33 -10.63
N PHE A 361 39.86 -3.13 -11.23
CA PHE A 361 38.97 -4.20 -11.71
C PHE A 361 38.15 -3.74 -12.92
N GLU A 362 37.64 -4.70 -13.69
CA GLU A 362 36.73 -4.41 -14.80
C GLU A 362 35.28 -4.25 -14.32
N LEU A 363 34.58 -3.30 -14.92
CA LEU A 363 33.15 -3.10 -14.70
C LEU A 363 32.32 -4.22 -15.36
N THR A 364 31.27 -4.65 -14.66
CA THR A 364 30.26 -5.61 -15.17
C THR A 364 29.43 -5.01 -16.31
N ILE A 365 28.70 -5.85 -17.05
CA ILE A 365 27.85 -5.37 -18.16
C ILE A 365 26.75 -4.46 -17.61
N ASP A 366 26.13 -4.86 -16.50
CA ASP A 366 25.10 -4.06 -15.84
C ASP A 366 25.65 -2.72 -15.34
N GLN A 367 26.85 -2.69 -14.72
CA GLN A 367 27.47 -1.43 -14.29
C GLN A 367 27.74 -0.49 -15.47
N LYS A 368 28.25 -1.02 -16.60
CA LYS A 368 28.47 -0.22 -17.82
C LYS A 368 27.17 0.35 -18.37
N LYS A 369 26.10 -0.44 -18.37
CA LYS A 369 24.76 0.02 -18.78
C LYS A 369 24.24 1.15 -17.89
N VAL A 370 24.35 0.99 -16.57
CA VAL A 370 23.93 2.03 -15.62
C VAL A 370 24.78 3.30 -15.77
N ILE A 371 26.08 3.17 -16.01
CA ILE A 371 26.95 4.31 -16.30
C ILE A 371 26.47 5.04 -17.56
N GLN A 372 26.09 4.31 -18.61
CA GLN A 372 25.51 4.93 -19.80
C GLN A 372 24.20 5.67 -19.49
N ASP A 373 23.29 5.06 -18.72
CA ASP A 373 22.05 5.71 -18.29
C ASP A 373 22.32 7.03 -17.54
N ILE A 374 23.38 7.08 -16.73
CA ILE A 374 23.80 8.27 -15.99
C ILE A 374 24.43 9.31 -16.94
N ILE A 375 25.27 8.89 -17.89
CA ILE A 375 25.87 9.77 -18.90
C ILE A 375 24.77 10.47 -19.71
N ASP A 376 23.76 9.71 -20.13
CA ASP A 376 22.64 10.24 -20.92
C ASP A 376 21.87 11.31 -20.11
N ASP A 377 21.60 11.05 -18.83
CA ASP A 377 20.94 12.04 -17.95
C ASP A 377 21.81 13.29 -17.73
N LEU A 378 23.10 13.13 -17.42
CA LEU A 378 24.02 14.25 -17.12
C LEU A 378 24.29 15.14 -18.35
N THR A 379 24.14 14.60 -19.57
CA THR A 379 24.38 15.34 -20.82
C THR A 379 23.12 15.96 -21.42
N SER A 380 21.94 15.61 -20.89
CA SER A 380 20.62 16.02 -21.39
C SER A 380 20.34 17.52 -21.27
N GLY A 381 20.95 18.19 -20.30
CA GLY A 381 20.62 19.58 -19.92
C GLY A 381 19.47 19.70 -18.93
N HIS A 382 18.93 18.57 -18.46
CA HIS A 382 17.91 18.51 -17.42
C HIS A 382 18.45 17.86 -16.14
N PRO A 383 17.90 18.18 -14.95
CA PRO A 383 18.35 17.56 -13.71
C PRO A 383 18.10 16.05 -13.69
N MET A 384 19.18 15.26 -13.74
CA MET A 384 19.15 13.85 -13.36
C MET A 384 18.43 13.64 -12.02
N ASN A 385 17.46 12.73 -11.98
CA ASN A 385 16.77 12.30 -10.76
C ASN A 385 16.58 10.78 -10.81
N ARG A 386 17.62 10.04 -10.38
CA ARG A 386 17.75 8.60 -10.65
C ARG A 386 17.90 7.77 -9.38
N LEU A 387 17.23 6.62 -9.34
CA LEU A 387 17.43 5.53 -8.38
C LEU A 387 18.33 4.46 -9.00
N LEU A 388 19.53 4.33 -8.45
CA LEU A 388 20.41 3.21 -8.67
C LEU A 388 20.10 2.09 -7.67
N HIS A 389 19.66 0.97 -8.22
CA HIS A 389 19.21 -0.17 -7.47
C HIS A 389 20.05 -1.41 -7.76
N GLY A 390 20.31 -2.24 -6.76
CA GLY A 390 21.09 -3.47 -6.95
C GLY A 390 21.37 -4.20 -5.65
N ASP A 391 21.74 -5.47 -5.74
CA ASP A 391 22.00 -6.30 -4.57
C ASP A 391 23.21 -5.81 -3.74
N VAL A 392 23.32 -6.25 -2.49
CA VAL A 392 24.45 -5.93 -1.61
C VAL A 392 25.74 -6.45 -2.24
N GLY A 393 26.70 -5.55 -2.49
CA GLY A 393 27.97 -5.89 -3.15
C GLY A 393 27.91 -5.96 -4.67
N SER A 394 26.85 -5.48 -5.33
CA SER A 394 26.78 -5.34 -6.80
C SER A 394 27.67 -4.20 -7.36
N GLY A 395 28.38 -3.47 -6.50
CA GLY A 395 29.25 -2.36 -6.90
C GLY A 395 28.55 -1.02 -7.13
N LYS A 396 27.39 -0.77 -6.50
CA LYS A 396 26.70 0.55 -6.58
C LYS A 396 27.64 1.72 -6.26
N THR A 397 28.50 1.57 -5.25
CA THR A 397 29.48 2.58 -4.84
C THR A 397 30.41 2.99 -5.98
N ILE A 398 30.85 2.08 -6.86
CA ILE A 398 31.77 2.47 -7.94
C ILE A 398 31.07 3.32 -9.01
N VAL A 399 29.80 3.02 -9.27
CA VAL A 399 28.96 3.82 -10.19
C VAL A 399 28.73 5.22 -9.62
N ALA A 400 28.48 5.33 -8.31
CA ALA A 400 28.40 6.64 -7.65
C ALA A 400 29.71 7.43 -7.75
N LEU A 401 30.86 6.81 -7.47
CA LEU A 401 32.16 7.46 -7.58
C LEU A 401 32.46 7.93 -9.00
N PHE A 402 32.03 7.17 -10.02
CA PHE A 402 32.10 7.61 -11.42
C PHE A 402 31.30 8.90 -11.63
N SER A 403 30.06 8.98 -11.12
CA SER A 403 29.24 10.20 -11.25
C SER A 403 29.90 11.41 -10.58
N LEU A 404 30.46 11.25 -9.37
CA LEU A 404 31.20 12.32 -8.67
C LEU A 404 32.41 12.78 -9.48
N PHE A 405 33.17 11.84 -10.06
CA PHE A 405 34.32 12.14 -10.91
C PHE A 405 33.94 12.95 -12.15
N ILE A 406 32.81 12.64 -12.80
CA ILE A 406 32.30 13.42 -13.92
C ILE A 406 31.91 14.84 -13.51
N ALA A 407 31.29 15.02 -12.33
CA ALA A 407 30.98 16.36 -11.80
C ALA A 407 32.26 17.19 -11.62
N TYR A 408 33.30 16.61 -11.01
CA TYR A 408 34.61 17.24 -10.87
C TYR A 408 35.23 17.64 -12.22
N LYS A 409 35.19 16.76 -13.23
CA LYS A 409 35.71 17.06 -14.58
C LYS A 409 35.00 18.23 -15.27
N ASN A 410 33.78 18.53 -14.83
CA ASN A 410 32.99 19.66 -15.30
C ASN A 410 33.13 20.91 -14.40
N GLY A 411 34.02 20.89 -13.40
CA GLY A 411 34.29 22.02 -12.52
C GLY A 411 33.28 22.18 -11.38
N TYR A 412 32.44 21.18 -11.12
CA TYR A 412 31.42 21.22 -10.07
C TYR A 412 31.83 20.44 -8.83
N GLN A 413 31.39 20.92 -7.67
CA GLN A 413 31.45 20.20 -6.41
C GLN A 413 30.38 19.10 -6.37
N SER A 414 30.67 18.04 -5.63
CA SER A 414 29.74 16.93 -5.47
C SER A 414 29.72 16.36 -4.04
N VAL A 415 28.59 15.77 -3.69
CA VAL A 415 28.32 15.27 -2.33
C VAL A 415 27.96 13.80 -2.38
N MET A 416 28.51 13.01 -1.45
CA MET A 416 28.04 11.66 -1.16
C MET A 416 27.61 11.53 0.31
N MET A 417 26.30 11.42 0.51
CA MET A 417 25.69 11.28 1.83
C MET A 417 25.45 9.81 2.18
N SER A 418 25.83 9.42 3.39
CA SER A 418 25.71 8.06 3.94
C SER A 418 24.85 8.05 5.22
N PRO A 419 24.14 6.94 5.53
CA PRO A 419 23.28 6.77 6.72
C PRO A 419 24.01 6.88 8.05
N THR A 420 25.30 6.56 8.08
CA THR A 420 26.09 6.44 9.32
C THR A 420 27.50 6.95 9.09
N GLU A 421 28.15 7.38 10.17
CA GLU A 421 29.52 7.90 10.11
C GLU A 421 30.52 6.87 9.61
N ILE A 422 30.39 5.62 10.07
CA ILE A 422 31.27 4.52 9.65
C ILE A 422 31.14 4.25 8.14
N LEU A 423 29.92 4.31 7.57
CA LEU A 423 29.77 4.14 6.12
C LEU A 423 30.33 5.34 5.34
N ALA A 424 30.16 6.56 5.87
CA ALA A 424 30.78 7.76 5.28
C ALA A 424 32.31 7.65 5.27
N GLU A 425 32.92 7.24 6.39
CA GLU A 425 34.36 7.02 6.52
C GLU A 425 34.88 5.93 5.56
N GLN A 426 34.15 4.83 5.42
CA GLN A 426 34.51 3.74 4.52
C GLN A 426 34.48 4.18 3.05
N THR A 427 33.41 4.89 2.67
CA THR A 427 33.25 5.41 1.32
C THR A 427 34.33 6.45 1.03
N PHE A 428 34.59 7.37 1.96
CA PHE A 428 35.68 8.32 1.89
C PHE A 428 37.03 7.63 1.70
N LYS A 429 37.35 6.60 2.51
CA LYS A 429 38.60 5.83 2.38
C LYS A 429 38.72 5.12 1.04
N THR A 430 37.61 4.61 0.51
CA THR A 430 37.56 3.99 -0.82
C THR A 430 37.84 5.02 -1.91
N ALA A 431 37.18 6.17 -1.86
CA ALA A 431 37.41 7.30 -2.77
C ALA A 431 38.86 7.81 -2.67
N SER A 432 39.41 8.00 -1.47
CA SER A 432 40.80 8.41 -1.26
C SER A 432 41.82 7.41 -1.82
N THR A 433 41.47 6.12 -1.87
CA THR A 433 42.34 5.09 -2.44
C THR A 433 42.33 5.17 -3.97
N ILE A 434 41.14 5.31 -4.57
CA ILE A 434 40.95 5.38 -6.03
C ILE A 434 41.55 6.69 -6.58
N PHE A 435 41.31 7.82 -5.90
CA PHE A 435 41.73 9.16 -6.33
C PHE A 435 43.11 9.58 -5.78
N LYS A 436 43.87 8.67 -5.18
CA LYS A 436 45.15 8.96 -4.51
C LYS A 436 46.17 9.70 -5.40
N ASN A 437 46.20 9.39 -6.69
CA ASN A 437 47.14 9.97 -7.65
C ASN A 437 46.50 11.05 -8.52
N THR A 438 45.45 11.71 -8.03
CA THR A 438 44.72 12.76 -8.73
C THR A 438 44.76 14.06 -7.93
N PRO A 439 44.62 15.23 -8.57
CA PRO A 439 44.55 16.52 -7.88
C PRO A 439 43.19 16.80 -7.22
N ILE A 440 42.36 15.76 -7.01
CA ILE A 440 41.00 15.90 -6.48
C ILE A 440 41.07 16.06 -4.95
N GLU A 441 40.48 17.15 -4.45
CA GLU A 441 40.42 17.44 -3.03
C GLU A 441 39.16 16.83 -2.39
N LEU A 442 39.37 15.88 -1.46
CA LEU A 442 38.30 15.14 -0.79
C LEU A 442 38.16 15.59 0.67
N ALA A 443 36.91 15.76 1.13
CA ALA A 443 36.62 16.05 2.54
C ALA A 443 35.64 15.04 3.16
N LEU A 444 35.72 14.87 4.48
CA LEU A 444 34.79 14.07 5.29
C LEU A 444 34.13 14.95 6.36
N LEU A 445 32.81 15.09 6.28
CA LEU A 445 32.00 15.87 7.21
C LEU A 445 30.96 14.99 7.91
N THR A 446 31.16 14.75 9.20
CA THR A 446 30.28 13.96 10.06
C THR A 446 29.97 14.74 11.35
N SER A 447 29.16 14.17 12.24
CA SER A 447 28.86 14.79 13.53
C SER A 447 30.06 14.71 14.51
N SER A 448 30.95 13.74 14.31
CA SER A 448 32.21 13.58 15.05
C SER A 448 33.39 14.40 14.49
N THR A 449 33.22 15.10 13.37
CA THR A 449 34.27 15.99 12.83
C THR A 449 34.57 17.13 13.82
N SER A 450 35.84 17.30 14.18
CA SER A 450 36.26 18.33 15.15
C SER A 450 35.90 19.75 14.69
N SER A 451 35.61 20.63 15.63
CA SER A 451 35.17 22.01 15.35
C SER A 451 36.14 22.78 14.44
N ARG A 452 37.46 22.63 14.67
CA ARG A 452 38.50 23.21 13.82
C ARG A 452 38.44 22.69 12.39
N LYS A 453 38.43 21.35 12.22
CA LYS A 453 38.41 20.72 10.88
C LYS A 453 37.09 20.99 10.16
N ARG A 454 35.98 21.05 10.88
CA ARG A 454 34.68 21.45 10.35
C ARG A 454 34.74 22.85 9.74
N LYS A 455 35.31 23.83 10.47
CA LYS A 455 35.48 25.19 9.96
C LYS A 455 36.32 25.22 8.68
N GLU A 456 37.44 24.50 8.66
CA GLU A 456 38.32 24.38 7.49
C GLU A 456 37.58 23.78 6.27
N ILE A 457 36.77 22.73 6.48
CA ILE A 457 35.96 22.11 5.41
C ILE A 457 34.89 23.08 4.91
N LEU A 458 34.15 23.76 5.79
CA LEU A 458 33.11 24.70 5.40
C LEU A 458 33.68 25.87 4.58
N GLU A 459 34.81 26.44 5.00
CA GLU A 459 35.51 27.47 4.23
C GLU A 459 36.04 26.92 2.90
N GLY A 460 36.46 25.66 2.86
CA GLY A 460 36.90 24.99 1.64
C GLY A 460 35.76 24.79 0.64
N LEU A 461 34.58 24.41 1.12
CA LEU A 461 33.39 24.24 0.28
C LEU A 461 32.91 25.56 -0.31
N GLU A 462 32.84 26.62 0.51
CA GLU A 462 32.39 27.96 0.07
C GLU A 462 33.38 28.62 -0.91
N LYS A 463 34.68 28.28 -0.83
CA LYS A 463 35.73 28.82 -1.72
C LYS A 463 36.12 27.87 -2.86
N HIS A 464 35.36 26.79 -3.09
CA HIS A 464 35.64 25.77 -4.11
C HIS A 464 37.05 25.15 -4.02
N LYS A 465 37.60 25.01 -2.80
CA LYS A 465 38.86 24.27 -2.53
C LYS A 465 38.65 22.78 -2.29
N THR A 466 37.40 22.36 -2.16
CA THR A 466 37.02 20.97 -1.93
C THR A 466 36.11 20.55 -3.07
N ASP A 467 36.48 19.48 -3.78
CA ASP A 467 35.77 19.00 -4.96
C ASP A 467 34.68 18.00 -4.60
N MET A 468 34.98 17.08 -3.67
CA MET A 468 34.05 16.03 -3.26
C MET A 468 33.98 15.96 -1.75
N VAL A 469 32.75 15.95 -1.21
CA VAL A 469 32.53 15.78 0.23
C VAL A 469 31.69 14.53 0.52
N PHE A 470 32.20 13.74 1.47
CA PHE A 470 31.55 12.54 1.98
C PHE A 470 31.06 12.84 3.39
N GLY A 471 29.89 12.34 3.77
CA GLY A 471 29.36 12.68 5.09
C GLY A 471 28.02 12.08 5.44
N THR A 472 27.50 12.50 6.59
CA THR A 472 26.17 12.11 7.07
C THR A 472 25.18 13.26 6.93
N HIS A 473 24.05 13.22 7.65
CA HIS A 473 23.07 14.30 7.72
C HIS A 473 23.69 15.68 8.07
N ALA A 474 24.90 15.71 8.65
CA ALA A 474 25.68 16.92 8.89
C ALA A 474 25.89 17.79 7.63
N LEU A 475 25.81 17.20 6.43
CA LEU A 475 25.92 17.91 5.14
C LEU A 475 24.70 18.77 4.80
N ILE A 476 23.55 18.49 5.43
CA ILE A 476 22.28 19.15 5.14
C ILE A 476 22.08 20.40 6.00
N GLU A 477 22.82 20.53 7.11
CA GLU A 477 22.75 21.67 8.03
C GLU A 477 22.86 23.02 7.30
N GLU A 478 22.13 24.03 7.77
CA GLU A 478 22.10 25.38 7.15
C GLU A 478 23.48 26.03 7.01
N SER A 479 24.42 25.68 7.89
CA SER A 479 25.79 26.20 7.88
C SER A 479 26.62 25.73 6.69
N VAL A 480 26.22 24.65 6.01
CA VAL A 480 26.95 24.09 4.86
C VAL A 480 26.54 24.82 3.59
N LYS A 481 27.48 25.57 3.01
CA LYS A 481 27.35 26.30 1.74
C LYS A 481 28.38 25.79 0.73
N PHE A 482 27.92 25.59 -0.50
CA PHE A 482 28.76 25.19 -1.62
C PHE A 482 28.95 26.40 -2.55
N ALA A 483 30.09 26.47 -3.21
CA ALA A 483 30.30 27.41 -4.30
C ALA A 483 29.48 27.00 -5.52
N GLU A 484 29.67 25.76 -6.00
CA GLU A 484 28.98 25.23 -7.19
C GLU A 484 28.67 23.74 -7.01
N LEU A 485 27.51 23.41 -6.42
CA LEU A 485 27.08 22.01 -6.24
C LEU A 485 26.38 21.47 -7.49
N GLY A 486 27.02 20.56 -8.21
CA GLY A 486 26.48 19.98 -9.44
C GLY A 486 25.81 18.61 -9.28
N LEU A 487 26.21 17.82 -8.26
CA LEU A 487 25.74 16.45 -8.08
C LEU A 487 25.62 16.05 -6.61
N ILE A 488 24.49 15.40 -6.27
CA ILE A 488 24.21 14.82 -4.96
C ILE A 488 24.00 13.31 -5.13
N VAL A 489 24.77 12.52 -4.38
CA VAL A 489 24.58 11.08 -4.21
C VAL A 489 24.08 10.80 -2.80
N VAL A 490 23.00 10.03 -2.67
CA VAL A 490 22.45 9.60 -1.38
C VAL A 490 22.47 8.07 -1.29
N ASP A 491 23.17 7.51 -0.30
CA ASP A 491 23.19 6.08 -0.03
C ASP A 491 22.15 5.68 1.03
N GLU A 492 21.52 4.51 0.84
CA GLU A 492 20.51 3.89 1.70
C GLU A 492 19.38 4.82 2.19
N GLN A 493 18.52 5.23 1.24
CA GLN A 493 17.46 6.21 1.46
C GLN A 493 16.44 5.87 2.58
N HIS A 494 16.29 4.62 2.99
CA HIS A 494 15.22 4.22 3.93
C HIS A 494 15.27 4.90 5.31
N ARG A 495 16.41 5.51 5.69
CA ARG A 495 16.53 6.29 6.94
C ARG A 495 16.43 7.81 6.75
N PHE A 496 16.41 8.31 5.53
CA PHE A 496 16.41 9.74 5.22
C PHE A 496 15.04 10.16 4.67
N GLY A 497 14.30 10.94 5.46
CA GLY A 497 12.96 11.40 5.11
C GLY A 497 12.93 12.19 3.80
N VAL A 498 11.82 12.10 3.06
CA VAL A 498 11.57 12.83 1.79
C VAL A 498 11.77 14.34 1.94
N LEU A 499 11.50 14.90 3.13
CA LEU A 499 11.65 16.32 3.47
C LEU A 499 13.11 16.83 3.49
N GLN A 500 14.08 15.95 3.72
CA GLN A 500 15.50 16.33 3.76
C GLN A 500 16.11 16.51 2.36
N ARG A 501 15.39 16.10 1.30
CA ARG A 501 15.78 16.32 -0.10
C ARG A 501 15.54 17.77 -0.55
N GLY A 502 14.54 18.44 0.03
CA GLY A 502 14.19 19.82 -0.33
C GLY A 502 15.31 20.79 0.05
N SER A 503 15.86 20.66 1.25
CA SER A 503 16.87 21.58 1.80
C SER A 503 18.24 21.54 1.10
N LEU A 504 18.62 20.42 0.44
CA LEU A 504 19.83 20.39 -0.40
C LEU A 504 19.55 20.93 -1.81
N LYS A 505 18.34 20.73 -2.34
CA LYS A 505 17.92 21.28 -3.64
C LYS A 505 17.72 22.80 -3.59
N GLU A 506 17.36 23.34 -2.43
CA GLU A 506 17.24 24.79 -2.19
C GLU A 506 18.59 25.53 -2.12
N LYS A 507 19.71 24.80 -1.99
CA LYS A 507 21.06 25.37 -1.86
C LYS A 507 21.82 25.55 -3.19
N ALA A 508 21.22 25.15 -4.31
CA ALA A 508 21.83 25.26 -5.65
C ALA A 508 20.74 25.42 -6.73
N ILE A 509 21.14 25.82 -7.94
CA ILE A 509 20.31 25.59 -9.14
C ILE A 509 20.19 24.07 -9.30
N ILE A 510 18.99 23.55 -9.54
CA ILE A 510 18.57 22.15 -9.29
C ILE A 510 19.68 21.13 -9.63
N PRO A 511 20.42 20.60 -8.63
CA PRO A 511 21.56 19.73 -8.87
C PRO A 511 21.11 18.35 -9.33
N HIS A 512 21.98 17.66 -10.07
CA HIS A 512 21.78 16.25 -10.39
C HIS A 512 21.68 15.41 -9.12
N THR A 513 20.75 14.46 -9.07
CA THR A 513 20.49 13.63 -7.90
C THR A 513 20.53 12.15 -8.26
N LEU A 514 21.43 11.41 -7.61
CA LEU A 514 21.53 9.96 -7.66
C LEU A 514 21.22 9.38 -6.28
N VAL A 515 20.22 8.51 -6.21
CA VAL A 515 19.85 7.79 -5.00
C VAL A 515 20.29 6.34 -5.13
N MET A 516 20.88 5.76 -4.09
CA MET A 516 21.18 4.33 -4.00
C MET A 516 20.36 3.66 -2.91
N SER A 517 19.97 2.42 -3.15
CA SER A 517 19.36 1.54 -2.14
C SER A 517 20.01 0.16 -2.25
N ALA A 518 20.44 -0.41 -1.12
CA ALA A 518 21.00 -1.76 -1.09
C ALA A 518 20.00 -2.82 -0.67
N THR A 519 18.87 -2.46 -0.04
CA THR A 519 17.72 -3.37 0.09
C THR A 519 17.06 -3.52 -1.27
N PRO A 520 17.08 -4.70 -1.90
CA PRO A 520 16.31 -4.93 -3.11
C PRO A 520 14.84 -4.64 -2.79
N ILE A 521 14.18 -3.89 -3.65
CA ILE A 521 12.75 -3.61 -3.58
C ILE A 521 12.20 -4.18 -4.88
N PRO A 522 11.08 -4.91 -4.87
CA PRO A 522 10.46 -5.35 -6.10
C PRO A 522 10.30 -4.16 -7.04
N ARG A 523 10.68 -4.33 -8.31
CA ARG A 523 10.72 -3.21 -9.28
C ARG A 523 9.38 -2.47 -9.34
N THR A 524 8.27 -3.21 -9.26
CA THR A 524 6.90 -2.68 -9.18
C THR A 524 6.72 -1.74 -7.98
N LEU A 525 7.18 -2.15 -6.80
CA LEU A 525 7.13 -1.33 -5.60
C LEU A 525 8.08 -0.11 -5.70
N ALA A 526 9.29 -0.28 -6.23
CA ALA A 526 10.22 0.84 -6.45
C ALA A 526 9.62 1.89 -7.41
N LEU A 527 8.97 1.46 -8.49
CA LEU A 527 8.28 2.34 -9.45
C LEU A 527 7.00 2.97 -8.88
N THR A 528 6.40 2.36 -7.86
CA THR A 528 5.25 2.93 -7.15
C THR A 528 5.68 4.01 -6.16
N LEU A 529 6.71 3.72 -5.37
CA LEU A 529 7.16 4.59 -4.27
C LEU A 529 8.08 5.71 -4.74
N TYR A 530 8.83 5.45 -5.81
CA TYR A 530 9.81 6.35 -6.40
C TYR A 530 9.54 6.56 -7.90
N GLY A 531 8.27 6.58 -8.29
CA GLY A 531 7.87 6.79 -9.68
C GLY A 531 8.29 8.13 -10.28
N ASP A 532 8.72 9.09 -9.43
CA ASP A 532 9.35 10.34 -9.82
C ASP A 532 10.85 10.20 -10.16
N LEU A 533 11.46 9.02 -9.90
CA LEU A 533 12.85 8.69 -10.23
C LEU A 533 12.95 7.80 -11.46
N ASN A 534 13.95 8.04 -12.30
CA ASN A 534 14.40 7.05 -13.28
C ASN A 534 15.07 5.89 -12.56
N VAL A 535 14.79 4.64 -12.93
CA VAL A 535 15.30 3.46 -12.20
C VAL A 535 16.31 2.70 -13.06
N SER A 536 17.54 2.58 -12.55
CA SER A 536 18.58 1.70 -13.09
C SER A 536 18.82 0.53 -12.14
N VAL A 537 19.00 -0.67 -12.68
CA VAL A 537 19.15 -1.90 -11.89
C VAL A 537 20.44 -2.61 -12.25
N ILE A 538 21.26 -2.93 -11.25
CA ILE A 538 22.42 -3.82 -11.35
C ILE A 538 22.03 -5.19 -10.78
N LYS A 539 21.85 -6.17 -11.66
CA LYS A 539 21.55 -7.57 -11.29
C LYS A 539 22.83 -8.41 -11.21
N GLU A 540 23.79 -8.13 -12.07
CA GLU A 540 25.06 -8.85 -12.13
C GLU A 540 25.92 -8.57 -10.89
N LEU A 541 26.41 -9.63 -10.26
CA LEU A 541 27.42 -9.53 -9.21
C LEU A 541 28.82 -9.51 -9.85
N PRO A 542 29.82 -8.83 -9.27
CA PRO A 542 31.17 -8.81 -9.81
C PRO A 542 31.75 -10.23 -10.01
N LYS A 543 32.52 -10.41 -11.10
CA LYS A 543 33.17 -11.69 -11.44
C LYS A 543 34.04 -12.19 -10.27
N GLY A 544 33.97 -13.49 -9.97
CA GLY A 544 34.74 -14.13 -8.90
C GLY A 544 34.02 -14.25 -7.54
N ARG A 545 32.80 -13.70 -7.41
CA ARG A 545 32.02 -13.84 -6.18
C ARG A 545 31.38 -15.24 -6.08
N ILE A 546 31.70 -15.94 -4.99
CA ILE A 546 31.14 -17.26 -4.69
C ILE A 546 29.82 -17.08 -3.91
N PRO A 547 28.71 -17.71 -4.32
CA PRO A 547 27.44 -17.65 -3.58
C PRO A 547 27.60 -18.16 -2.15
N VAL A 548 26.97 -17.47 -1.19
CA VAL A 548 26.98 -17.86 0.22
C VAL A 548 26.10 -19.09 0.40
N ILE A 549 26.65 -20.15 1.00
CA ILE A 549 25.86 -21.33 1.38
C ILE A 549 25.07 -20.98 2.63
N THR A 550 23.76 -20.85 2.49
CA THR A 550 22.86 -20.55 3.60
C THR A 550 22.26 -21.86 4.10
N ARG A 551 22.18 -22.06 5.42
CA ARG A 551 21.47 -23.21 6.04
C ARG A 551 20.70 -22.79 7.29
N VAL A 552 19.52 -23.38 7.47
CA VAL A 552 18.69 -23.19 8.67
C VAL A 552 18.89 -24.35 9.63
N PHE A 553 19.13 -24.05 10.91
CA PHE A 553 19.28 -25.03 11.98
C PHE A 553 18.14 -24.86 12.99
N TYR A 554 17.31 -25.91 13.11
CA TYR A 554 16.15 -25.94 14.01
C TYR A 554 16.51 -26.67 15.29
N ASN A 555 16.76 -25.93 16.39
CA ASN A 555 17.22 -26.51 17.66
C ASN A 555 18.54 -27.32 17.56
N GLU A 556 19.33 -27.14 16.49
CA GLU A 556 20.57 -27.87 16.20
C GLU A 556 21.81 -26.95 16.21
N GLU A 557 21.90 -26.06 17.21
CA GLU A 557 22.97 -25.05 17.28
C GLU A 557 24.38 -25.66 17.31
N GLU A 558 24.53 -26.84 17.92
CA GLU A 558 25.82 -27.54 18.04
C GLU A 558 26.42 -27.87 16.67
N LEU A 559 25.59 -28.22 15.68
CA LEU A 559 26.03 -28.52 14.31
C LEU A 559 26.54 -27.27 13.61
N ALA A 560 25.81 -26.15 13.75
CA ALA A 560 26.22 -24.86 13.18
C ALA A 560 27.58 -24.43 13.74
N TYR A 561 27.75 -24.47 15.07
CA TYR A 561 29.00 -24.06 15.70
C TYR A 561 30.17 -25.02 15.45
N ARG A 562 29.92 -26.31 15.20
CA ARG A 562 30.98 -27.23 14.76
C ARG A 562 31.58 -26.77 13.42
N HIS A 563 30.75 -26.41 12.46
CA HIS A 563 31.20 -25.84 11.19
C HIS A 563 31.90 -24.48 11.36
N VAL A 564 31.45 -23.65 12.30
CA VAL A 564 32.15 -22.40 12.63
C VAL A 564 33.59 -22.70 13.08
N ARG A 565 33.80 -23.70 13.96
CA ARG A 565 35.14 -24.09 14.41
C ARG A 565 36.04 -24.55 13.26
N GLU A 566 35.50 -25.38 12.35
CA GLU A 566 36.23 -25.84 11.16
C GLU A 566 36.74 -24.67 10.30
N GLU A 567 35.97 -23.59 10.18
CA GLU A 567 36.37 -22.38 9.45
C GLU A 567 37.38 -21.53 10.24
N LEU A 568 37.20 -21.40 11.56
CA LEU A 568 38.16 -20.71 12.43
C LEU A 568 39.53 -21.42 12.47
N ASP A 569 39.55 -22.75 12.41
CA ASP A 569 40.77 -23.57 12.38
C ASP A 569 41.57 -23.39 11.08
N LYS A 570 40.89 -23.00 9.99
CA LYS A 570 41.54 -22.59 8.72
C LYS A 570 42.12 -21.17 8.79
N GLY A 571 41.98 -20.48 9.92
CA GLY A 571 42.43 -19.11 10.12
C GLY A 571 41.43 -18.05 9.65
N HIS A 572 40.19 -18.44 9.33
CA HIS A 572 39.14 -17.50 8.96
C HIS A 572 38.50 -16.85 10.20
N LYS A 573 37.61 -15.88 9.97
CA LYS A 573 36.87 -15.15 11.01
C LYS A 573 35.36 -15.43 10.91
N ALA A 574 34.67 -15.21 12.03
CA ALA A 574 33.23 -15.41 12.12
C ALA A 574 32.49 -14.22 12.74
N TYR A 575 31.30 -13.94 12.22
CA TYR A 575 30.32 -13.04 12.83
C TYR A 575 29.25 -13.85 13.57
N VAL A 576 28.84 -13.40 14.76
CA VAL A 576 27.69 -13.93 15.50
C VAL A 576 26.75 -12.78 15.81
N VAL A 577 25.57 -12.79 15.21
CA VAL A 577 24.58 -11.72 15.29
C VAL A 577 23.44 -12.14 16.21
N CYS A 578 23.20 -11.34 17.24
CA CYS A 578 22.16 -11.53 18.25
C CYS A 578 20.96 -10.60 17.95
N PRO A 579 19.72 -11.04 18.22
CA PRO A 579 18.56 -10.16 18.10
C PRO A 579 18.63 -9.05 19.15
N LEU A 580 18.08 -7.88 18.80
CA LEU A 580 17.77 -6.83 19.77
C LEU A 580 16.66 -7.30 20.71
N ILE A 581 16.72 -6.91 21.98
CA ILE A 581 15.64 -7.17 22.94
C ILE A 581 15.05 -5.81 23.34
N GLU A 582 14.04 -5.38 22.57
CA GLU A 582 13.26 -4.14 22.78
C GLU A 582 14.07 -2.83 22.71
N ASP A 583 13.38 -1.68 22.60
CA ASP A 583 13.95 -0.34 22.29
C ASP A 583 14.83 0.30 23.40
N SER A 584 15.52 -0.51 24.23
CA SER A 584 16.39 -0.01 25.30
C SER A 584 17.83 -0.51 25.16
N GLU A 585 18.78 0.44 25.10
CA GLU A 585 20.21 0.17 24.89
C GLU A 585 20.84 -0.72 25.98
N SER A 586 20.23 -0.76 27.18
CA SER A 586 20.69 -1.57 28.32
C SER A 586 20.36 -3.06 28.17
N LEU A 587 19.26 -3.42 27.49
CA LEU A 587 18.87 -4.82 27.27
C LEU A 587 19.64 -5.44 26.09
N ASP A 588 20.06 -4.63 25.10
CA ASP A 588 20.92 -5.07 23.99
C ASP A 588 22.28 -5.58 24.47
N ALA A 589 22.89 -4.87 25.42
CA ALA A 589 24.16 -5.28 26.02
C ALA A 589 24.02 -6.64 26.72
N GLN A 590 22.89 -6.90 27.39
CA GLN A 590 22.64 -8.17 28.08
C GLN A 590 22.45 -9.35 27.11
N SER A 591 21.87 -9.12 25.93
CA SER A 591 21.71 -10.15 24.89
C SER A 591 23.09 -10.60 24.38
N VAL A 592 23.94 -9.63 24.01
CA VAL A 592 25.31 -9.90 23.52
C VAL A 592 26.17 -10.52 24.62
N GLU A 593 26.06 -10.06 25.86
CA GLU A 593 26.82 -10.62 26.99
C GLU A 593 26.49 -12.09 27.23
N LYS A 594 25.20 -12.45 27.26
CA LYS A 594 24.77 -13.83 27.45
C LYS A 594 25.26 -14.75 26.34
N VAL A 595 25.15 -14.32 25.09
CA VAL A 595 25.65 -15.11 23.95
C VAL A 595 27.17 -15.21 24.00
N TYR A 596 27.87 -14.12 24.30
CA TYR A 596 29.32 -14.12 24.48
C TYR A 596 29.77 -15.10 25.55
N GLU A 597 29.20 -15.05 26.75
CA GLU A 597 29.55 -15.95 27.85
C GLU A 597 29.31 -17.41 27.47
N ARG A 598 28.13 -17.70 26.90
CA ARG A 598 27.77 -19.05 26.44
C ARG A 598 28.76 -19.58 25.40
N LEU A 599 29.14 -18.76 24.43
CA LEU A 599 30.05 -19.18 23.35
C LEU A 599 31.50 -19.30 23.84
N ALA A 600 31.96 -18.38 24.67
CA ALA A 600 33.30 -18.40 25.26
C ALA A 600 33.51 -19.61 26.18
N GLN A 601 32.47 -20.02 26.92
CA GLN A 601 32.55 -21.14 27.87
C GLN A 601 32.33 -22.51 27.19
N ASN A 602 31.52 -22.57 26.12
CA ASN A 602 31.14 -23.83 25.47
C ASN A 602 31.67 -23.91 24.02
N HIS A 603 30.83 -23.55 23.05
CA HIS A 603 30.97 -23.87 21.64
C HIS A 603 32.21 -23.29 20.95
N LEU A 604 32.75 -22.17 21.44
CA LEU A 604 33.90 -21.47 20.87
C LEU A 604 35.01 -21.27 21.90
N LYS A 605 35.05 -22.12 22.93
CA LYS A 605 36.12 -22.15 23.93
C LYS A 605 37.48 -22.30 23.26
N GLY A 606 38.39 -21.35 23.52
CA GLY A 606 39.76 -21.31 22.99
C GLY A 606 40.02 -20.27 21.89
N TYR A 607 38.97 -19.66 21.32
CA TYR A 607 39.13 -18.59 20.33
C TYR A 607 39.00 -17.20 20.95
N LYS A 608 39.54 -16.19 20.27
CA LYS A 608 39.45 -14.78 20.71
C LYS A 608 38.16 -14.15 20.21
N ILE A 609 37.28 -13.80 21.15
CA ILE A 609 35.94 -13.26 20.88
C ILE A 609 35.88 -11.79 21.31
N ALA A 610 35.39 -10.92 20.41
CA ALA A 610 35.03 -9.54 20.70
C ALA A 610 33.51 -9.36 20.84
N LYS A 611 33.10 -8.32 21.58
CA LYS A 611 31.70 -7.90 21.73
C LYS A 611 31.48 -6.54 21.09
N LEU A 612 30.35 -6.33 20.44
CA LEU A 612 29.93 -5.03 19.91
C LEU A 612 28.42 -4.84 20.08
N HIS A 613 28.01 -3.81 20.81
CA HIS A 613 26.59 -3.51 21.05
C HIS A 613 26.28 -2.00 20.97
N GLY A 614 24.99 -1.65 20.95
CA GLY A 614 24.49 -0.29 20.78
C GLY A 614 25.05 0.69 21.82
N GLY A 615 25.08 0.31 23.09
CA GLY A 615 25.56 1.15 24.20
C GLY A 615 27.07 1.46 24.25
N MET A 616 27.90 0.95 23.32
CA MET A 616 29.32 1.31 23.25
C MET A 616 29.51 2.69 22.60
N SER A 617 30.49 3.46 23.07
CA SER A 617 30.83 4.75 22.45
C SER A 617 31.35 4.58 21.01
N GLY A 618 31.22 5.61 20.18
CA GLY A 618 31.67 5.56 18.79
C GLY A 618 33.16 5.19 18.66
N LYS A 619 34.02 5.74 19.53
CA LYS A 619 35.46 5.42 19.56
C LYS A 619 35.73 3.95 19.88
N GLU A 620 35.03 3.39 20.86
CA GLU A 620 35.18 1.98 21.24
C GLU A 620 34.73 1.04 20.11
N LYS A 621 33.60 1.35 19.45
CA LYS A 621 33.12 0.57 18.29
C LYS A 621 34.17 0.55 17.17
N THR A 622 34.73 1.72 16.83
CA THR A 622 35.78 1.81 15.81
C THR A 622 37.01 0.99 16.18
N GLN A 623 37.48 1.08 17.43
CA GLN A 623 38.65 0.32 17.90
C GLN A 623 38.40 -1.20 17.85
N VAL A 624 37.25 -1.68 18.32
CA VAL A 624 36.91 -3.11 18.28
C VAL A 624 36.86 -3.63 16.84
N MET A 625 36.29 -2.85 15.92
CA MET A 625 36.23 -3.22 14.52
C MET A 625 37.62 -3.24 13.86
N GLU A 626 38.49 -2.30 14.21
CA GLU A 626 39.88 -2.28 13.74
C GLU A 626 40.68 -3.47 14.29
N ASP A 627 40.53 -3.78 15.57
CA ASP A 627 41.13 -4.94 16.22
C ASP A 627 40.66 -6.26 15.57
N PHE A 628 39.37 -6.38 15.27
CA PHE A 628 38.80 -7.54 14.57
C PHE A 628 39.35 -7.64 13.13
N ARG A 629 39.44 -6.52 12.42
CA ARG A 629 40.03 -6.47 11.07
C ARG A 629 41.49 -6.90 11.07
N ASN A 630 42.27 -6.45 12.05
CA ASN A 630 43.70 -6.76 12.18
C ASN A 630 43.99 -8.17 12.73
N GLY A 631 42.96 -8.97 13.03
CA GLY A 631 43.12 -10.35 13.48
C GLY A 631 43.41 -10.52 14.97
N LYS A 632 43.24 -9.46 15.78
CA LYS A 632 43.33 -9.55 17.24
C LYS A 632 42.19 -10.41 17.81
N TYR A 633 41.04 -10.38 17.16
CA TYR A 633 39.88 -11.23 17.44
C TYR A 633 39.52 -12.04 16.19
N GLN A 634 39.08 -13.28 16.40
CA GLN A 634 38.63 -14.18 15.34
C GLN A 634 37.12 -14.21 15.22
N ILE A 635 36.40 -13.88 16.30
CA ILE A 635 34.94 -13.86 16.34
C ILE A 635 34.46 -12.51 16.83
N LEU A 636 33.42 -11.96 16.18
CA LEU A 636 32.71 -10.77 16.62
C LEU A 636 31.26 -11.12 16.98
N VAL A 637 30.90 -10.99 18.25
CA VAL A 637 29.52 -11.14 18.76
C VAL A 637 28.88 -9.77 18.85
N SER A 638 27.73 -9.59 18.21
CA SER A 638 27.10 -8.28 18.12
C SER A 638 25.59 -8.31 17.97
N THR A 639 24.91 -7.20 18.28
CA THR A 639 23.52 -7.01 17.84
C THR A 639 23.43 -6.61 16.35
N THR A 640 22.23 -6.29 15.87
CA THR A 640 21.98 -5.70 14.53
C THR A 640 22.79 -4.44 14.25
N VAL A 641 23.49 -3.86 15.23
CA VAL A 641 24.45 -2.76 15.04
C VAL A 641 25.59 -3.14 14.08
N VAL A 642 25.79 -4.43 13.76
CA VAL A 642 26.60 -4.89 12.63
C VAL A 642 26.00 -4.55 11.23
N GLU A 643 24.88 -3.83 11.19
CA GLU A 643 24.39 -3.13 10.00
C GLU A 643 25.42 -2.14 9.40
N VAL A 644 26.51 -1.77 10.08
CA VAL A 644 27.40 -0.73 9.57
C VAL A 644 28.65 -1.26 8.87
N GLY A 645 28.63 -1.13 7.53
CA GLY A 645 29.76 -0.98 6.59
C GLY A 645 30.89 -2.02 6.49
N VAL A 646 31.46 -2.49 7.61
CA VAL A 646 32.86 -2.94 7.63
C VAL A 646 33.09 -4.20 6.79
N ASP A 647 34.00 -4.08 5.83
CA ASP A 647 34.47 -5.15 4.96
C ASP A 647 35.64 -5.91 5.58
N VAL A 648 35.41 -7.17 5.96
CA VAL A 648 36.43 -8.08 6.51
C VAL A 648 36.53 -9.28 5.57
N LYS A 649 37.54 -9.27 4.68
CA LYS A 649 37.70 -10.25 3.59
C LYS A 649 37.86 -11.69 4.07
N ASP A 650 38.47 -11.88 5.24
CA ASP A 650 38.74 -13.17 5.87
C ASP A 650 37.59 -13.67 6.76
N ALA A 651 36.47 -12.94 6.83
CA ALA A 651 35.25 -13.43 7.49
C ALA A 651 34.44 -14.32 6.53
N THR A 652 34.51 -15.63 6.73
CA THR A 652 33.82 -16.63 5.87
C THR A 652 32.50 -17.11 6.46
N VAL A 653 32.26 -16.95 7.77
CA VAL A 653 31.04 -17.44 8.42
C VAL A 653 30.28 -16.32 9.12
N ILE A 654 28.96 -16.30 8.93
CA ILE A 654 28.03 -15.54 9.76
C ILE A 654 27.00 -16.47 10.39
N VAL A 655 26.82 -16.33 11.70
CA VAL A 655 25.78 -17.03 12.48
C VAL A 655 24.78 -15.98 12.93
N ILE A 656 23.49 -16.24 12.70
CA ILE A 656 22.39 -15.40 13.17
C ILE A 656 21.62 -16.21 14.21
N GLU A 657 21.71 -15.77 15.46
CA GLU A 657 21.00 -16.34 16.60
C GLU A 657 19.54 -15.90 16.60
N ASP A 658 18.62 -16.81 16.93
CA ASP A 658 17.17 -16.56 16.93
C ASP A 658 16.71 -15.84 15.64
N ALA A 659 17.11 -16.38 14.49
CA ALA A 659 16.90 -15.79 13.17
C ALA A 659 15.42 -15.52 12.85
N ASP A 660 14.49 -16.22 13.51
CA ASP A 660 13.05 -15.99 13.45
C ASP A 660 12.60 -14.62 14.00
N ARG A 661 13.45 -13.92 14.76
CA ARG A 661 13.18 -12.56 15.26
C ARG A 661 13.55 -11.46 14.25
N PHE A 662 14.25 -11.79 13.17
CA PHE A 662 14.70 -10.81 12.19
C PHE A 662 13.80 -10.78 10.96
N GLY A 663 13.63 -9.60 10.37
CA GLY A 663 13.02 -9.47 9.05
C GLY A 663 13.85 -10.11 7.94
N LEU A 664 13.21 -10.57 6.86
CA LEU A 664 13.92 -11.26 5.78
C LEU A 664 14.92 -10.32 5.06
N ALA A 665 14.56 -9.05 4.88
CA ALA A 665 15.46 -8.02 4.34
C ALA A 665 16.72 -7.82 5.21
N THR A 666 16.55 -7.76 6.55
CA THR A 666 17.66 -7.64 7.49
C THR A 666 18.55 -8.88 7.44
N LEU A 667 17.96 -10.09 7.43
CA LEU A 667 18.72 -11.33 7.29
C LEU A 667 19.54 -11.37 6.00
N HIS A 668 18.99 -10.89 4.88
CA HIS A 668 19.71 -10.78 3.61
C HIS A 668 20.88 -9.78 3.66
N GLN A 669 20.68 -8.63 4.29
CA GLN A 669 21.76 -7.66 4.52
C GLN A 669 22.87 -8.22 5.40
N LEU A 670 22.51 -8.98 6.46
CA LEU A 670 23.47 -9.67 7.31
C LEU A 670 24.22 -10.75 6.53
N ARG A 671 23.52 -11.57 5.72
CA ARG A 671 24.15 -12.54 4.81
C ARG A 671 25.18 -11.87 3.89
N GLY A 672 24.88 -10.69 3.36
CA GLY A 672 25.78 -9.92 2.49
C GLY A 672 27.06 -9.38 3.18
N ARG A 673 27.24 -9.61 4.48
CA ARG A 673 28.47 -9.27 5.22
C ARG A 673 29.61 -10.26 4.98
N VAL A 674 29.29 -11.50 4.61
CA VAL A 674 30.26 -12.52 4.22
C VAL A 674 30.24 -12.73 2.70
N GLY A 675 31.19 -13.51 2.16
CA GLY A 675 31.28 -13.73 0.70
C GLY A 675 31.88 -12.55 -0.05
N ARG A 676 32.89 -11.90 0.54
CA ARG A 676 33.63 -10.75 -0.03
C ARG A 676 35.06 -11.10 -0.47
N SER A 677 35.48 -12.35 -0.27
CA SER A 677 36.72 -12.92 -0.78
C SER A 677 36.43 -14.07 -1.74
N ASN A 678 37.48 -14.63 -2.34
CA ASN A 678 37.39 -15.82 -3.20
C ASN A 678 37.24 -17.12 -2.38
N LEU A 679 36.86 -17.02 -1.10
CA LEU A 679 36.67 -18.16 -0.20
C LEU A 679 35.17 -18.47 -0.11
N GLN A 680 34.84 -19.77 -0.04
CA GLN A 680 33.46 -20.20 0.19
C GLN A 680 33.00 -19.65 1.54
N SER A 681 31.87 -18.95 1.54
CA SER A 681 31.29 -18.36 2.75
C SER A 681 29.97 -19.04 3.11
N TYR A 682 29.62 -18.98 4.40
CA TYR A 682 28.50 -19.68 5.00
C TYR A 682 27.64 -18.72 5.84
N CYS A 683 26.32 -18.88 5.74
CA CYS A 683 25.34 -18.17 6.55
C CYS A 683 24.49 -19.19 7.30
N PHE A 684 24.60 -19.22 8.63
CA PHE A 684 23.88 -20.15 9.49
C PHE A 684 22.79 -19.42 10.26
N LEU A 685 21.55 -19.87 10.05
CA LEU A 685 20.35 -19.29 10.65
C LEU A 685 19.89 -20.23 11.77
N ILE A 686 20.13 -19.85 13.03
CA ILE A 686 19.75 -20.67 14.18
C ILE A 686 18.40 -20.18 14.70
N THR A 687 17.45 -21.09 14.90
CA THR A 687 16.13 -20.76 15.47
C THR A 687 15.68 -21.81 16.49
N ARG A 688 14.97 -21.35 17.52
CA ARG A 688 14.45 -22.17 18.61
C ARG A 688 12.94 -22.03 18.68
N ASN A 689 12.22 -23.07 18.28
CA ASN A 689 10.74 -23.11 18.21
C ASN A 689 10.10 -22.01 17.31
N PRO A 690 10.42 -21.95 16.01
CA PRO A 690 9.84 -20.96 15.10
C PRO A 690 8.35 -21.20 14.84
N SER A 691 7.61 -20.12 14.58
CA SER A 691 6.25 -20.20 14.04
C SER A 691 6.25 -20.73 12.59
N LYS A 692 5.08 -21.14 12.07
CA LYS A 692 4.94 -21.58 10.68
C LYS A 692 5.40 -20.51 9.69
N ASP A 693 5.02 -19.25 9.92
CA ASP A 693 5.39 -18.11 9.08
C ASP A 693 6.91 -17.86 9.12
N ALA A 694 7.54 -18.02 10.28
CA ALA A 694 8.98 -17.89 10.43
C ALA A 694 9.74 -19.01 9.68
N ILE A 695 9.25 -20.24 9.72
CA ILE A 695 9.82 -21.37 8.96
C ILE A 695 9.77 -21.08 7.46
N GLU A 696 8.61 -20.64 6.95
CA GLU A 696 8.45 -20.31 5.53
C GLU A 696 9.43 -19.21 5.10
N ARG A 697 9.56 -18.15 5.90
CA ARG A 697 10.47 -17.04 5.66
C ARG A 697 11.94 -17.46 5.64
N LEU A 698 12.38 -18.27 6.61
CA LEU A 698 13.78 -18.73 6.70
C LEU A 698 14.15 -19.68 5.54
N ASN A 699 13.23 -20.57 5.14
CA ASN A 699 13.41 -21.47 4.00
C ASN A 699 13.61 -20.74 2.68
N ILE A 700 13.02 -19.55 2.53
CA ILE A 700 13.21 -18.73 1.32
C ILE A 700 14.66 -18.25 1.25
N LEU A 701 15.23 -17.77 2.37
CA LEU A 701 16.61 -17.30 2.41
C LEU A 701 17.62 -18.43 2.16
N GLU A 702 17.29 -19.65 2.57
CA GLU A 702 18.09 -20.85 2.28
C GLU A 702 18.08 -21.21 0.79
N LYS A 703 16.95 -21.04 0.09
CA LYS A 703 16.78 -21.42 -1.32
C LYS A 703 17.38 -20.42 -2.31
N THR A 704 17.36 -19.13 -2.01
CA THR A 704 17.80 -18.11 -2.96
C THR A 704 18.85 -17.16 -2.39
N ASN A 705 19.90 -16.94 -3.19
CA ASN A 705 20.91 -15.90 -2.93
C ASN A 705 20.53 -14.55 -3.55
N ASN A 706 19.48 -14.52 -4.38
CA ASN A 706 19.07 -13.33 -5.12
C ASN A 706 18.26 -12.41 -4.22
N GLY A 707 18.82 -11.26 -3.88
CA GLY A 707 18.14 -10.29 -3.02
C GLY A 707 16.79 -9.79 -3.57
N PHE A 708 16.61 -9.73 -4.89
CA PHE A 708 15.34 -9.31 -5.49
C PHE A 708 14.20 -10.29 -5.20
N GLU A 709 14.48 -11.59 -5.31
CA GLU A 709 13.50 -12.64 -4.98
C GLU A 709 13.18 -12.59 -3.48
N VAL A 710 14.21 -12.46 -2.64
CA VAL A 710 14.06 -12.31 -1.19
C VAL A 710 13.12 -11.15 -0.83
N ALA A 711 13.29 -10.00 -1.47
CA ALA A 711 12.45 -8.83 -1.24
C ALA A 711 11.01 -9.02 -1.71
N GLU A 712 10.80 -9.72 -2.83
CA GLU A 712 9.45 -10.06 -3.30
C GLU A 712 8.73 -10.99 -2.32
N PHE A 713 9.44 -11.96 -1.76
CA PHE A 713 8.90 -12.84 -0.73
C PHE A 713 8.66 -12.13 0.62
N ASP A 714 9.58 -11.27 1.08
CA ASP A 714 9.40 -10.48 2.30
C ASP A 714 8.14 -9.62 2.22
N LEU A 715 7.96 -8.99 1.06
CA LEU A 715 6.82 -8.15 0.75
C LEU A 715 5.50 -8.95 0.79
N ARG A 716 5.48 -10.15 0.20
CA ARG A 716 4.31 -11.06 0.23
C ARG A 716 3.96 -11.54 1.64
N LEU A 717 4.95 -11.86 2.46
CA LEU A 717 4.76 -12.44 3.80
C LEU A 717 4.33 -11.41 4.85
N ARG A 718 4.96 -10.22 4.87
CA ARG A 718 4.66 -9.17 5.86
C ARG A 718 3.37 -8.41 5.56
N GLY A 719 2.97 -8.36 4.29
CA GLY A 719 2.00 -7.39 3.83
C GLY A 719 2.51 -5.95 3.99
N PRO A 720 1.71 -4.96 3.57
CA PRO A 720 2.17 -3.57 3.44
C PRO A 720 2.58 -2.90 4.76
N GLY A 721 1.93 -3.23 5.88
CA GLY A 721 1.93 -2.41 7.09
C GLY A 721 3.30 -2.08 7.73
N GLU A 722 4.28 -2.99 7.64
CA GLU A 722 5.61 -2.79 8.27
C GLU A 722 6.62 -2.03 7.39
N ILE A 723 6.59 -2.20 6.05
CA ILE A 723 7.46 -1.40 5.15
C ILE A 723 7.08 0.07 5.19
N PHE A 724 5.80 0.36 5.49
CA PHE A 724 5.26 1.69 5.69
C PHE A 724 5.33 2.18 7.15
N GLY A 725 6.05 1.45 8.03
CA GLY A 725 6.23 1.75 9.45
C GLY A 725 6.76 3.17 9.69
N THR A 726 6.04 3.90 10.54
CA THR A 726 6.16 5.36 10.80
C THR A 726 6.06 6.21 9.54
N LYS A 727 4.82 6.60 9.18
CA LYS A 727 4.47 7.81 8.40
C LYS A 727 5.62 8.31 7.54
N GLN A 728 5.92 7.64 6.43
CA GLN A 728 6.80 8.27 5.43
C GLN A 728 6.15 9.59 5.06
N SER A 729 6.80 10.70 5.46
CA SER A 729 6.33 12.06 5.23
C SER A 729 6.33 12.31 3.72
N GLY A 730 5.24 11.98 3.03
CA GLY A 730 5.13 12.19 1.59
C GLY A 730 4.11 11.30 0.88
N LEU A 731 4.05 9.99 1.14
CA LEU A 731 3.19 9.09 0.34
C LEU A 731 1.72 9.10 0.78
N PRO A 732 0.74 8.97 -0.14
CA PRO A 732 -0.69 8.77 0.15
C PRO A 732 -0.96 7.63 1.14
N ASP A 733 -1.93 7.81 2.04
CA ASP A 733 -2.45 6.69 2.83
C ASP A 733 -3.42 5.90 1.93
N PHE A 734 -3.02 4.72 1.48
CA PHE A 734 -3.86 3.84 0.67
C PHE A 734 -4.99 3.25 1.52
N LYS A 735 -6.22 3.31 1.02
CA LYS A 735 -7.41 2.81 1.72
C LYS A 735 -7.76 1.39 1.28
N ILE A 736 -7.41 1.00 0.05
CA ILE A 736 -7.72 -0.34 -0.48
C ILE A 736 -6.50 -1.09 -1.01
N THR A 737 -5.59 -0.39 -1.70
CA THR A 737 -4.43 -1.09 -2.27
C THR A 737 -3.42 -1.44 -1.18
N THR A 738 -2.89 -2.65 -1.30
CA THR A 738 -1.77 -3.12 -0.51
C THR A 738 -0.45 -2.87 -1.21
N LEU A 739 -0.45 -2.49 -2.50
CA LEU A 739 0.71 -2.38 -3.40
C LEU A 739 1.42 -3.70 -3.72
N VAL A 740 1.10 -4.78 -3.00
CA VAL A 740 1.81 -6.07 -3.08
C VAL A 740 0.94 -7.16 -3.69
N GLY A 741 -0.38 -7.07 -3.55
CA GLY A 741 -1.28 -8.09 -4.07
C GLY A 741 -1.02 -8.38 -5.55
N GLU A 742 -1.16 -9.65 -5.97
CA GLU A 742 -1.02 -10.02 -7.38
C GLU A 742 -1.94 -9.19 -8.29
N MET A 743 -3.12 -8.84 -7.76
CA MET A 743 -4.07 -7.92 -8.40
C MET A 743 -3.49 -6.51 -8.50
N ASP A 744 -2.99 -5.97 -7.38
CA ASP A 744 -2.43 -4.62 -7.26
C ASP A 744 -1.27 -4.42 -8.24
N MET A 745 -0.37 -5.41 -8.36
CA MET A 745 0.77 -5.34 -9.28
C MET A 745 0.34 -5.26 -10.74
N LYS A 746 -0.67 -6.03 -11.15
CA LYS A 746 -1.23 -5.95 -12.52
C LYS A 746 -1.89 -4.60 -12.77
N ILE A 747 -2.65 -4.10 -11.78
CA ILE A 747 -3.35 -2.83 -11.90
C ILE A 747 -2.37 -1.65 -11.89
N LEU A 748 -1.26 -1.74 -11.16
CA LEU A 748 -0.22 -0.73 -11.13
C LEU A 748 0.36 -0.46 -12.52
N GLU A 749 0.67 -1.52 -13.28
CA GLU A 749 1.18 -1.38 -14.64
C GLU A 749 0.18 -0.64 -15.54
N ILE A 750 -1.10 -1.01 -15.43
CA ILE A 750 -2.19 -0.35 -16.16
C ILE A 750 -2.34 1.11 -15.74
N ALA A 751 -2.37 1.39 -14.44
CA ALA A 751 -2.49 2.73 -13.88
C ALA A 751 -1.35 3.63 -14.33
N ARG A 752 -0.13 3.10 -14.39
CA ARG A 752 1.04 3.82 -14.87
C ARG A 752 0.95 4.13 -16.37
N GLU A 753 0.60 3.14 -17.18
CA GLU A 753 0.45 3.32 -18.63
C GLU A 753 -0.58 4.41 -18.93
N GLU A 754 -1.73 4.37 -18.26
CA GLU A 754 -2.80 5.36 -18.43
C GLU A 754 -2.41 6.74 -17.92
N ALA A 755 -1.68 6.83 -16.79
CA ALA A 755 -1.18 8.10 -16.27
C ALA A 755 -0.18 8.75 -17.24
N LEU A 756 0.74 7.97 -17.81
CA LEU A 756 1.68 8.45 -18.83
C LEU A 756 0.97 8.90 -20.10
N ASN A 757 0.00 8.12 -20.59
CA ASN A 757 -0.77 8.50 -21.77
C ASN A 757 -1.58 9.79 -21.56
N LEU A 758 -2.06 10.05 -20.34
CA LEU A 758 -2.72 11.30 -19.99
C LEU A 758 -1.73 12.48 -19.99
N LEU A 759 -0.53 12.29 -19.42
CA LEU A 759 0.51 13.31 -19.38
C LEU A 759 1.06 13.66 -20.76
N SER A 760 1.23 12.67 -21.64
CA SER A 760 1.73 12.87 -23.01
C SER A 760 0.68 13.36 -24.00
N GLY A 761 -0.59 13.51 -23.57
CA GLY A 761 -1.70 13.89 -24.45
C GLY A 761 -2.14 12.81 -25.45
N ASN A 762 -1.72 11.55 -25.26
CA ASN A 762 -2.07 10.42 -26.13
C ASN A 762 -3.50 9.89 -25.89
N THR A 763 -4.09 10.17 -24.73
CA THR A 763 -5.48 9.81 -24.41
C THR A 763 -6.35 11.05 -24.51
N LYS A 764 -7.49 10.95 -25.22
CA LYS A 764 -8.48 12.02 -25.22
C LYS A 764 -9.18 12.02 -23.86
N TYR A 765 -9.04 13.11 -23.13
CA TYR A 765 -9.62 13.26 -21.80
C TYR A 765 -10.63 14.41 -21.81
N ASP A 766 -11.81 14.18 -21.24
CA ASP A 766 -12.80 15.24 -21.06
C ASP A 766 -12.22 16.38 -20.19
N PRO A 767 -12.18 17.63 -20.69
CA PRO A 767 -11.63 18.76 -19.95
C PRO A 767 -12.30 19.01 -18.59
N GLU A 768 -13.60 18.77 -18.46
CA GLU A 768 -14.31 18.91 -17.18
C GLU A 768 -13.87 17.83 -16.19
N LYS A 769 -13.71 16.59 -16.67
CA LYS A 769 -13.17 15.49 -15.85
C LYS A 769 -11.75 15.75 -15.40
N LEU A 770 -10.90 16.29 -16.27
CA LEU A 770 -9.53 16.63 -15.93
C LEU A 770 -9.47 17.71 -14.83
N LYS A 771 -10.31 18.73 -14.95
CA LYS A 771 -10.42 19.81 -13.97
C LYS A 771 -10.85 19.31 -12.59
N GLU A 772 -11.88 18.47 -12.54
CA GLU A 772 -12.34 17.86 -11.28
C GLU A 772 -11.32 16.85 -10.72
N PHE A 773 -10.60 16.12 -11.58
CA PHE A 773 -9.49 15.27 -11.16
C PHE A 773 -8.40 16.09 -10.44
N TYR A 774 -7.95 17.21 -11.01
CA TYR A 774 -6.98 18.10 -10.34
C TYR A 774 -7.49 18.67 -9.03
N LYS A 775 -8.78 19.01 -8.96
CA LYS A 775 -9.41 19.46 -7.72
C LYS A 775 -9.44 18.35 -6.66
N LEU A 776 -9.66 17.10 -7.05
CA LEU A 776 -9.57 15.95 -6.14
C LEU A 776 -8.16 15.80 -5.58
N LEU A 777 -7.16 15.84 -6.46
CA LEU A 777 -5.76 15.70 -6.04
C LEU A 777 -5.36 16.82 -5.07
N SER A 778 -5.71 18.07 -5.37
CA SER A 778 -5.37 19.21 -4.51
C SER A 778 -6.02 19.15 -3.13
N ILE A 779 -7.24 18.64 -3.01
CA ILE A 779 -7.92 18.45 -1.73
C ILE A 779 -7.34 17.26 -0.97
N LYS A 780 -7.20 16.09 -1.64
CA LYS A 780 -6.76 14.84 -1.01
C LYS A 780 -5.31 14.91 -0.52
N TYR A 781 -4.46 15.66 -1.23
CA TYR A 781 -3.03 15.73 -0.96
C TYR A 781 -2.57 17.11 -0.44
N LYS A 782 -3.49 18.00 -0.04
CA LYS A 782 -3.24 19.38 0.40
C LYS A 782 -2.09 19.58 1.39
N ASN A 783 -1.87 18.64 2.32
CA ASN A 783 -0.81 18.71 3.34
C ASN A 783 0.50 18.01 2.93
N LYS A 784 0.54 17.41 1.73
CA LYS A 784 1.70 16.75 1.12
C LYS A 784 2.25 17.64 0.01
N ILE A 785 2.34 18.94 0.31
CA ILE A 785 2.72 20.07 -0.54
C ILE A 785 3.92 19.80 -1.49
N PRO A 786 4.98 19.04 -1.12
CA PRO A 786 6.06 18.71 -2.05
C PRO A 786 5.67 17.80 -3.23
N LEU A 787 4.42 17.32 -3.29
CA LEU A 787 3.87 16.54 -4.40
C LEU A 787 2.96 17.34 -5.34
N ILE A 788 2.51 18.53 -4.95
CA ILE A 788 1.51 19.32 -5.72
C ILE A 788 2.05 20.67 -6.20
N GLU A 789 3.04 21.25 -5.53
CA GLU A 789 3.64 22.52 -5.96
C GLU A 789 4.59 22.31 -7.15
N VAL A 790 4.00 22.09 -8.33
CA VAL A 790 4.28 22.91 -9.52
C VAL A 790 2.94 23.11 -10.23
N ALA A 791 2.16 24.03 -9.66
CA ALA A 791 0.95 24.57 -10.24
C ALA A 791 1.17 26.05 -10.54
#